data_AF-A0A7W5EP92-F1
#
_entry.id   AF-A0A7W5EP92-F1
#
_cell.length_a   1.000
_cell.length_b   1.000
_cell.length_c   1.000
_cell.angle_alpha   90.00
_cell.angle_beta   90.00
_cell.angle_gamma   90.00
#
_symmetry.space_group_name_H-M   'P 1'
#
loop_
_entity.id
_entity.type
_entity.pdbx_description
1 polymer ?
#
loop_
_entity_poly.entity_id
_entity_poly.type
_entity_poly.pdbx_seq_one_letter_code
_entity_poly.pdbx_strand_id
1 'polypeptide(L)'
;MKPWLKALCAAMLALGIVVAAAYVSGVLVLWSLGLSLAQLRIDLIYNTLWVLDRPDLQPVATRIRVWTLVGVAVPVVLGGGLGAWCRRWQRANWPTPVPPFARLGDGARWWSYRRGRGIALASRWGRSTSAPDASVLVVGRRAPASLVTTLRHVQGPVLVIDPGGHLYAETAGWRAKDGHPVLQIVLFGGRHGWNPLQPAWTKDGWSDPALRAIAACWYPRQAQRNALLASQVQHAFVALVHVVHDVLHAAGEGETRVSPVDLFRLCRWHANHRSLAALASHPALSSATRIALDEWRGLDQATVARIWQELRGPLEPFASWNPDRDAIARHGDLCGGHDPRRVTIYLDIPGDRGEEARPLIETFVNQWQARVAYRAPKVKPLVILNSLRTFPPLACLTEGPQALRWLVSTAGLDTLPGLYGKATTALLRRFDLCVVQPPPERDWAEAQAPVCDAFIRAHAPDKHRLTCLPPCADDLMTLRRGEQAVMVPSRHRAVRCAIPWPPRRRLPPPPELQGDLMPVPLPIGILVIALLAACRSLPPAAPEPTADNPCHAQPSVTTKTLTLREACLGPHRFRLPSNLYDGQRGQDNDIDTIYMSIQWPSLQPLPMGIDQHDDPHTFLSSITIDASYLSRIADENYPRHLWKAIQPLNPSDPEQRADPSENLDLRIKGKPLYGLIPYYADFDRLKTYYRKVYGPDTRAHEPDVNDDWFVRFDPEGVPTTVIACGSRPLPDGAYLERDHLVDDIERDGRRSTCYHEFLIPEYKAHVSVSYMRVLMPHWEQIEASVRALLKNGEIK
;
A
#
# COMPACT_ATOMS: atom_id res chain seq x y z
N MET A 1 27.80 10.53 -31.92
CA MET A 1 27.66 11.47 -33.06
C MET A 1 26.22 11.53 -33.53
N LYS A 2 25.61 12.72 -33.54
CA LYS A 2 24.25 12.95 -34.07
C LYS A 2 24.17 12.53 -35.56
N PRO A 3 23.04 12.00 -36.04
CA PRO A 3 22.91 11.45 -37.40
C PRO A 3 23.21 12.46 -38.51
N TRP A 4 22.88 13.74 -38.31
CA TRP A 4 23.17 14.81 -39.27
C TRP A 4 24.68 15.07 -39.46
N LEU A 5 25.49 14.89 -38.41
CA LEU A 5 26.94 15.08 -38.48
C LEU A 5 27.61 13.99 -39.33
N LYS A 6 27.09 12.76 -39.27
CA LYS A 6 27.55 11.65 -40.13
C LYS A 6 27.23 11.91 -41.60
N ALA A 7 26.03 12.44 -41.87
CA ALA A 7 25.62 12.82 -43.23
C ALA A 7 26.49 13.96 -43.77
N LEU A 8 26.80 14.97 -42.95
CA LEU A 8 27.69 16.08 -43.31
C LEU A 8 29.10 15.58 -43.66
N CYS A 9 29.71 14.75 -42.82
CA CYS A 9 31.04 14.20 -43.08
C CYS A 9 31.07 13.33 -44.35
N ALA A 10 30.03 12.53 -44.60
CA ALA A 10 29.92 11.73 -45.81
C ALA A 10 29.77 12.63 -47.07
N ALA A 11 29.00 13.71 -46.98
CA ALA A 11 28.84 14.67 -48.06
C ALA A 11 30.16 15.42 -48.37
N MET A 12 30.91 15.84 -47.35
CA MET A 12 32.22 16.47 -47.54
C MET A 12 33.24 15.50 -48.15
N LEU A 13 33.24 14.23 -47.72
CA LEU A 13 34.12 13.21 -48.30
C LEU A 13 33.79 12.94 -49.77
N ALA A 14 32.49 12.84 -50.10
CA ALA A 14 32.03 12.66 -51.48
C ALA A 14 32.42 13.86 -52.36
N LEU A 15 32.25 15.09 -51.85
CA LEU A 15 32.68 16.30 -52.53
C LEU A 15 34.20 16.32 -52.75
N GLY A 16 34.98 15.93 -51.75
CA GLY A 16 36.44 15.80 -51.86
C GLY A 16 36.87 14.79 -52.92
N ILE A 17 36.19 13.64 -53.03
CA ILE A 17 36.46 12.65 -54.07
C ILE A 17 36.15 13.20 -55.47
N VAL A 18 35.07 13.96 -55.64
CA VAL A 18 34.71 14.58 -56.93
C VAL A 18 35.76 15.61 -57.35
N VAL A 19 36.21 16.47 -56.43
CA VAL A 19 37.26 17.47 -56.71
C VAL A 19 38.59 16.78 -57.03
N ALA A 20 38.97 15.75 -56.27
CA ALA A 20 40.18 14.98 -56.53
C ALA A 20 40.12 14.24 -57.88
N ALA A 21 38.98 13.67 -58.24
CA ALA A 21 38.75 13.03 -59.54
C ALA A 21 38.92 14.00 -60.71
N ALA A 22 38.37 15.22 -60.59
CA ALA A 22 38.59 16.27 -61.58
C ALA A 22 40.06 16.71 -61.63
N TYR A 23 40.72 16.88 -60.49
CA TYR A 23 42.11 17.31 -60.49
C TYR A 23 43.06 16.25 -61.09
N VAL A 24 42.96 15.00 -60.65
CA VAL A 24 43.82 13.89 -61.10
C VAL A 24 43.60 13.59 -62.59
N SER A 25 42.34 13.64 -63.06
CA SER A 25 42.04 13.47 -64.48
C SER A 25 42.69 14.55 -65.35
N GLY A 26 42.72 15.80 -64.91
CA GLY A 26 43.32 16.91 -65.66
C GLY A 26 44.84 16.78 -65.75
N VAL A 27 45.47 16.37 -64.65
CA VAL A 27 46.91 16.08 -64.57
C VAL A 27 47.28 14.93 -65.52
N LEU A 28 46.54 13.82 -65.49
CA LEU A 28 46.80 12.65 -66.34
C LEU A 28 46.59 12.95 -67.82
N VAL A 29 45.57 13.74 -68.16
CA VAL A 29 45.32 14.17 -69.55
C VAL A 29 46.47 15.06 -70.06
N LEU A 30 46.87 16.10 -69.31
CA LEU A 30 48.00 16.97 -69.72
C LEU A 30 49.31 16.19 -69.85
N TRP A 31 49.59 15.30 -68.89
CA TRP A 31 50.76 14.43 -68.92
C TRP A 31 50.76 13.52 -70.15
N SER A 32 49.62 12.91 -70.48
CA SER A 32 49.48 12.02 -71.65
C SER A 32 49.66 12.73 -73.00
N LEU A 33 49.44 14.04 -73.03
CA LEU A 33 49.59 14.91 -74.19
C LEU A 33 50.96 15.59 -74.25
N GLY A 34 51.82 15.42 -73.24
CA GLY A 34 53.12 16.08 -73.14
C GLY A 34 53.01 17.60 -72.91
N LEU A 35 51.86 18.06 -72.40
CA LEU A 35 51.59 19.48 -72.15
C LEU A 35 52.03 19.88 -70.73
N SER A 36 52.39 21.16 -70.57
CA SER A 36 52.79 21.70 -69.27
C SER A 36 51.64 21.70 -68.27
N LEU A 37 51.91 21.31 -67.02
CA LEU A 37 50.97 21.40 -65.90
C LEU A 37 50.55 22.83 -65.57
N ALA A 38 51.26 23.85 -66.08
CA ALA A 38 50.83 25.25 -65.98
C ALA A 38 49.49 25.54 -66.69
N GLN A 39 49.04 24.63 -67.57
CA GLN A 39 47.75 24.71 -68.26
C GLN A 39 46.60 24.05 -67.49
N LEU A 40 46.86 23.48 -66.31
CA LEU A 40 45.84 22.84 -65.50
C LEU A 40 44.85 23.88 -64.97
N ARG A 41 43.61 23.79 -65.45
CA ARG A 41 42.49 24.60 -64.94
C ARG A 41 41.38 23.70 -64.42
N ILE A 42 40.57 24.23 -63.50
CA ILE A 42 39.46 23.49 -62.87
C ILE A 42 38.40 23.08 -63.92
N ASP A 43 38.21 23.90 -64.95
CA ASP A 43 37.28 23.68 -66.06
C ASP A 43 37.85 22.83 -67.20
N LEU A 44 39.14 22.46 -67.13
CA LEU A 44 39.85 21.80 -68.23
C LEU A 44 39.13 20.54 -68.72
N ILE A 45 38.72 19.65 -67.81
CA ILE A 45 38.06 18.39 -68.21
C ILE A 45 36.69 18.62 -68.80
N TYR A 46 35.92 19.54 -68.20
CA TYR A 46 34.58 19.85 -68.70
C TYR A 46 34.69 20.38 -70.13
N ASN A 47 35.53 21.38 -70.36
CA ASN A 47 35.72 21.95 -71.69
C ASN A 47 36.32 20.95 -72.69
N THR A 48 37.25 20.10 -72.24
CA THR A 48 37.87 19.12 -73.13
C THR A 48 36.87 18.05 -73.57
N LEU A 49 36.01 17.56 -72.65
CA LEU A 49 35.00 16.55 -72.95
C LEU A 49 33.93 17.06 -73.93
N TRP A 50 33.53 18.33 -73.82
CA TRP A 50 32.53 18.97 -74.69
C TRP A 50 33.03 19.25 -76.11
N VAL A 51 34.34 19.25 -76.34
CA VAL A 51 34.96 19.63 -77.63
C VAL A 51 35.57 18.41 -78.35
N LEU A 52 35.47 17.21 -77.77
CA LEU A 52 36.02 15.95 -78.31
C LEU A 52 35.49 15.55 -79.70
N ASP A 53 34.32 16.05 -80.11
CA ASP A 53 33.71 15.72 -81.41
C ASP A 53 34.23 16.58 -82.56
N ARG A 54 35.15 17.52 -82.30
CA ARG A 54 35.82 18.27 -83.37
C ARG A 54 36.76 17.36 -84.16
N PRO A 55 36.73 17.40 -85.51
CA PRO A 55 37.57 16.56 -86.35
C PRO A 55 39.07 16.73 -86.07
N ASP A 56 39.49 17.92 -85.63
CA ASP A 56 40.90 18.26 -85.33
C ASP A 56 41.47 17.52 -84.10
N LEU A 57 40.60 17.02 -83.20
CA LEU A 57 41.00 16.39 -81.93
C LEU A 57 40.81 14.86 -81.92
N GLN A 58 40.26 14.28 -82.99
CA GLN A 58 40.08 12.84 -83.16
C GLN A 58 41.35 11.98 -82.92
N PRO A 59 42.57 12.36 -83.35
CA PRO A 59 43.76 11.52 -83.14
C PRO A 59 44.19 11.40 -81.66
N VAL A 60 43.79 12.35 -80.81
CA VAL A 60 44.10 12.35 -79.37
C VAL A 60 42.88 12.08 -78.48
N ALA A 61 41.68 12.06 -79.05
CA ALA A 61 40.41 11.87 -78.35
C ALA A 61 40.35 10.57 -77.52
N THR A 62 40.88 9.47 -78.06
CA THR A 62 40.91 8.17 -77.35
C THR A 62 41.82 8.22 -76.12
N ARG A 63 42.99 8.87 -76.22
CA ARG A 63 43.91 9.07 -75.09
C ARG A 63 43.26 9.91 -74.00
N ILE A 64 42.61 11.01 -74.37
CA ILE A 64 41.91 11.89 -73.43
C ILE A 64 40.82 11.12 -72.67
N ARG A 65 39.99 10.33 -73.38
CA ARG A 65 38.94 9.51 -72.77
C ARG A 65 39.50 8.47 -71.78
N VAL A 66 40.56 7.76 -72.17
CA VAL A 66 41.20 6.74 -71.32
C VAL A 66 41.77 7.37 -70.05
N TRP A 67 42.54 8.45 -70.17
CA TRP A 67 43.19 9.08 -69.02
C TRP A 67 42.21 9.83 -68.12
N THR A 68 41.11 10.35 -68.66
CA THR A 68 39.99 10.88 -67.87
C THR A 68 39.31 9.77 -67.07
N LEU A 69 39.05 8.60 -67.68
CA LEU A 69 38.46 7.46 -66.99
C LEU A 69 39.36 6.95 -65.85
N VAL A 70 40.67 6.84 -66.11
CA VAL A 70 41.67 6.43 -65.11
C VAL A 70 41.74 7.45 -63.97
N GLY A 71 41.75 8.74 -64.28
CA GLY A 71 41.80 9.81 -63.28
C GLY A 71 40.54 9.91 -62.39
N VAL A 72 39.38 9.45 -62.88
CA VAL A 72 38.17 9.29 -62.07
C VAL A 72 38.22 7.99 -61.25
N ALA A 73 38.69 6.89 -61.84
CA ALA A 73 38.72 5.59 -61.18
C ALA A 73 39.64 5.57 -59.95
N VAL A 74 40.81 6.20 -60.02
CA VAL A 74 41.81 6.16 -58.94
C VAL A 74 41.27 6.76 -57.62
N PRO A 75 40.72 8.00 -57.57
CA PRO A 75 40.19 8.57 -56.33
C PRO A 75 38.94 7.85 -55.81
N VAL A 76 38.10 7.30 -56.71
CA VAL A 76 36.90 6.54 -56.32
C VAL A 76 37.27 5.21 -55.66
N VAL A 77 38.24 4.47 -56.21
CA VAL A 77 38.71 3.20 -55.64
C VAL A 77 39.44 3.43 -54.31
N LEU A 78 40.30 4.45 -54.22
CA LEU A 78 41.00 4.81 -52.98
C LEU A 78 40.02 5.29 -51.90
N GLY A 79 39.05 6.15 -52.26
CA GLY A 79 38.01 6.62 -51.34
C GLY A 79 37.08 5.49 -50.87
N GLY A 80 36.69 4.59 -51.77
CA GLY A 80 35.91 3.40 -51.43
C GLY A 80 36.66 2.41 -50.53
N GLY A 81 37.94 2.19 -50.82
CA GLY A 81 38.84 1.35 -50.01
C GLY A 81 39.06 1.92 -48.60
N LEU A 82 39.33 3.23 -48.50
CA LEU A 82 39.45 3.92 -47.20
C LEU A 82 38.14 3.86 -46.41
N GLY A 83 36.99 4.05 -47.07
CA GLY A 83 35.67 3.94 -46.44
C GLY A 83 35.36 2.52 -45.93
N ALA A 84 35.73 1.48 -46.69
CA ALA A 84 35.59 0.09 -46.28
C ALA A 84 36.52 -0.26 -45.11
N TRP A 85 37.77 0.21 -45.16
CA TRP A 85 38.75 0.06 -44.09
C TRP A 85 38.30 0.76 -42.81
N CYS A 86 37.84 2.02 -42.89
CA CYS A 86 37.23 2.72 -41.76
C CYS A 86 36.04 1.93 -41.20
N ARG A 87 35.11 1.45 -42.02
CA ARG A 87 33.98 0.63 -41.51
C ARG A 87 34.43 -0.65 -40.82
N ARG A 88 35.47 -1.31 -41.33
CA ARG A 88 36.02 -2.53 -40.73
C ARG A 88 36.73 -2.24 -39.41
N TRP A 89 37.53 -1.19 -39.36
CA TRP A 89 38.20 -0.71 -38.15
C TRP A 89 37.21 -0.27 -37.08
N GLN A 90 36.16 0.44 -37.47
CA GLN A 90 35.04 0.81 -36.60
C GLN A 90 34.32 -0.41 -36.02
N ARG A 91 34.09 -1.47 -36.80
CA ARG A 91 33.47 -2.71 -36.32
C ARG A 91 34.38 -3.53 -35.41
N ALA A 92 35.70 -3.45 -35.60
CA ALA A 92 36.68 -4.19 -34.80
C ALA A 92 37.00 -3.49 -33.48
N ASN A 93 37.04 -2.15 -33.47
CA ASN A 93 37.48 -1.36 -32.32
C ASN A 93 36.34 -0.73 -31.51
N TRP A 94 35.13 -0.59 -32.07
CA TRP A 94 33.99 -0.18 -31.26
C TRP A 94 33.21 -1.38 -30.76
N PRO A 95 32.96 -1.47 -29.44
CA PRO A 95 32.12 -2.52 -28.90
C PRO A 95 30.74 -2.43 -29.57
N THR A 96 30.31 -3.51 -30.22
CA THR A 96 28.92 -3.63 -30.67
C THR A 96 28.02 -3.44 -29.45
N PRO A 97 27.04 -2.52 -29.48
CA PRO A 97 26.14 -2.33 -28.36
C PRO A 97 25.45 -3.66 -28.07
N VAL A 98 25.72 -4.20 -26.88
CA VAL A 98 25.20 -5.51 -26.51
C VAL A 98 23.68 -5.37 -26.34
N PRO A 99 22.84 -6.14 -27.07
CA PRO A 99 21.41 -5.91 -27.11
C PRO A 99 20.79 -5.96 -25.71
N PRO A 100 19.89 -5.03 -25.35
CA PRO A 100 19.40 -4.90 -23.98
C PRO A 100 18.72 -6.19 -23.47
N PHE A 101 18.14 -6.97 -24.38
CA PHE A 101 17.49 -8.23 -24.09
C PHE A 101 18.12 -9.41 -24.82
N ALA A 102 18.14 -10.56 -24.17
CA ALA A 102 18.42 -11.85 -24.81
C ALA A 102 17.23 -12.32 -25.66
N ARG A 103 17.45 -13.25 -26.60
CA ARG A 103 16.38 -13.79 -27.46
C ARG A 103 15.86 -15.12 -26.93
N LEU A 104 14.61 -15.45 -27.28
CA LEU A 104 13.91 -16.68 -26.87
C LEU A 104 14.68 -17.99 -27.20
N GLY A 105 15.63 -17.96 -28.13
CA GLY A 105 16.40 -19.13 -28.59
C GLY A 105 17.69 -19.40 -27.80
N ASP A 106 18.13 -18.49 -26.94
CA ASP A 106 19.43 -18.57 -26.25
C ASP A 106 19.36 -19.50 -25.02
N GLY A 107 19.11 -20.79 -25.26
CA GLY A 107 19.40 -21.90 -24.35
C GLY A 107 18.53 -22.07 -23.08
N ALA A 108 17.22 -21.86 -23.13
CA ALA A 108 16.35 -22.01 -21.95
C ALA A 108 15.94 -23.47 -21.64
N ARG A 109 16.49 -24.07 -20.56
CA ARG A 109 16.08 -25.38 -20.00
C ARG A 109 14.72 -25.36 -19.26
N TRP A 110 14.18 -24.17 -18.96
CA TRP A 110 12.97 -23.92 -18.16
C TRP A 110 11.70 -23.71 -19.00
N TRP A 111 11.85 -23.56 -20.33
CA TRP A 111 10.74 -23.53 -21.26
C TRP A 111 10.53 -24.90 -21.85
N SER A 112 9.34 -25.44 -21.60
CA SER A 112 8.85 -26.55 -22.39
C SER A 112 7.85 -26.01 -23.41
N TYR A 113 8.03 -26.39 -24.68
CA TYR A 113 6.96 -26.34 -25.67
C TYR A 113 5.97 -27.47 -25.35
N ARG A 114 5.26 -27.37 -24.22
CA ARG A 114 4.21 -28.31 -23.86
C ARG A 114 2.92 -27.53 -23.65
N ARG A 115 1.94 -27.77 -24.54
CA ARG A 115 0.58 -27.25 -24.33
C ARG A 115 0.04 -27.74 -22.98
N GLY A 116 -0.55 -26.82 -22.23
CA GLY A 116 -1.37 -27.10 -21.06
C GLY A 116 -0.65 -27.46 -19.76
N ARG A 117 0.69 -27.39 -19.69
CA ARG A 117 1.44 -27.72 -18.46
C ARG A 117 1.96 -26.53 -17.66
N GLY A 118 1.54 -25.29 -17.92
CA GLY A 118 2.05 -24.14 -17.18
C GLY A 118 1.48 -22.78 -17.59
N ILE A 119 2.03 -21.72 -17.00
CA ILE A 119 1.70 -20.34 -17.32
C ILE A 119 2.25 -19.97 -18.69
N ALA A 120 1.41 -19.41 -19.58
CA ALA A 120 1.83 -19.02 -20.92
C ALA A 120 2.70 -17.75 -20.85
N LEU A 121 3.95 -17.84 -21.32
CA LEU A 121 4.94 -16.76 -21.25
C LEU A 121 5.31 -16.16 -22.60
N ALA A 122 5.19 -16.89 -23.69
CA ALA A 122 5.39 -16.31 -25.01
C ALA A 122 4.60 -17.09 -26.05
N SER A 123 4.36 -16.45 -27.20
CA SER A 123 3.86 -17.13 -28.39
C SER A 123 4.90 -17.07 -29.51
N ARG A 124 5.06 -18.18 -30.25
CA ARG A 124 5.91 -18.25 -31.43
C ARG A 124 5.28 -19.21 -32.44
N TRP A 125 4.94 -18.74 -33.63
CA TRP A 125 4.35 -19.54 -34.72
C TRP A 125 3.13 -20.37 -34.28
N GLY A 126 2.21 -19.77 -33.50
CA GLY A 126 1.01 -20.45 -33.00
C GLY A 126 1.24 -21.47 -31.87
N ARG A 127 2.49 -21.63 -31.39
CA ARG A 127 2.83 -22.41 -30.20
C ARG A 127 3.16 -21.47 -29.04
N SER A 128 2.59 -21.72 -27.87
CA SER A 128 2.91 -20.96 -26.66
C SER A 128 3.98 -21.69 -25.85
N THR A 129 5.02 -20.98 -25.41
CA THR A 129 5.97 -21.48 -24.41
C THR A 129 5.41 -21.23 -23.01
N SER A 130 5.47 -22.24 -22.16
CA SER A 130 4.93 -22.18 -20.80
C SER A 130 5.99 -22.39 -19.74
N ALA A 131 5.84 -21.74 -18.59
CA ALA A 131 6.56 -22.08 -17.37
C ALA A 131 5.70 -23.00 -16.49
N PRO A 132 6.06 -24.29 -16.35
CA PRO A 132 5.25 -25.26 -15.64
C PRO A 132 5.24 -25.07 -14.13
N ASP A 133 6.39 -24.79 -13.53
CA ASP A 133 6.54 -24.81 -12.06
C ASP A 133 6.80 -23.43 -11.44
N ALA A 134 6.71 -22.36 -12.23
CA ALA A 134 7.03 -21.00 -11.80
C ALA A 134 5.80 -20.20 -11.38
N SER A 135 5.99 -19.29 -10.44
CA SER A 135 5.11 -18.16 -10.17
C SER A 135 5.53 -16.95 -11.01
N VAL A 136 4.56 -16.25 -11.61
CA VAL A 136 4.79 -15.20 -12.60
C VAL A 136 4.04 -13.93 -12.21
N LEU A 137 4.76 -12.81 -12.14
CA LEU A 137 4.21 -11.47 -12.03
C LEU A 137 4.19 -10.82 -13.41
N VAL A 138 3.04 -10.33 -13.87
CA VAL A 138 2.88 -9.64 -15.17
C VAL A 138 2.58 -8.17 -14.93
N VAL A 139 3.41 -7.31 -15.51
CA VAL A 139 3.39 -5.86 -15.31
C VAL A 139 3.03 -5.18 -16.62
N GLY A 140 1.94 -4.40 -16.60
CA GLY A 140 1.55 -3.50 -17.69
C GLY A 140 0.07 -3.52 -18.02
N ARG A 141 -0.37 -2.52 -18.79
CA ARG A 141 -1.81 -2.29 -19.12
C ARG A 141 -2.47 -3.43 -19.91
N ARG A 142 -1.71 -4.33 -20.53
CA ARG A 142 -2.22 -5.49 -21.29
C ARG A 142 -1.94 -6.82 -20.58
N ALA A 143 -1.65 -6.78 -19.28
CA ALA A 143 -1.44 -7.99 -18.49
C ALA A 143 -2.60 -8.99 -18.60
N PRO A 144 -3.89 -8.58 -18.69
CA PRO A 144 -5.00 -9.52 -18.81
C PRO A 144 -4.91 -10.48 -20.02
N ALA A 145 -4.24 -10.10 -21.12
CA ALA A 145 -4.08 -10.97 -22.30
C ALA A 145 -3.29 -12.25 -21.97
N SER A 146 -2.25 -12.14 -21.13
CA SER A 146 -1.45 -13.28 -20.68
C SER A 146 -2.22 -14.19 -19.73
N LEU A 147 -3.10 -13.60 -18.90
CA LEU A 147 -3.97 -14.32 -17.97
C LEU A 147 -5.02 -15.13 -18.73
N VAL A 148 -5.73 -14.50 -19.68
CA VAL A 148 -6.73 -15.15 -20.54
C VAL A 148 -6.10 -16.29 -21.35
N THR A 149 -4.92 -16.08 -21.93
CA THR A 149 -4.26 -17.13 -22.72
C THR A 149 -3.82 -18.31 -21.85
N THR A 150 -3.38 -18.06 -20.63
CA THR A 150 -3.05 -19.12 -19.66
C THR A 150 -4.30 -19.90 -19.26
N LEU A 151 -5.38 -19.20 -18.90
CA LEU A 151 -6.64 -19.81 -18.47
C LEU A 151 -7.26 -20.74 -19.50
N ARG A 152 -7.19 -20.39 -20.79
CA ARG A 152 -7.71 -21.21 -21.89
C ARG A 152 -6.97 -22.53 -22.11
N HIS A 153 -5.80 -22.74 -21.50
CA HIS A 153 -4.98 -23.91 -21.80
C HIS A 153 -4.50 -24.67 -20.57
N VAL A 154 -4.36 -24.00 -19.43
CA VAL A 154 -3.81 -24.59 -18.22
C VAL A 154 -4.66 -25.78 -17.74
N GLN A 155 -3.99 -26.85 -17.34
CA GLN A 155 -4.64 -28.04 -16.79
C GLN A 155 -4.53 -28.08 -15.26
N GLY A 156 -5.45 -28.82 -14.64
CA GLY A 156 -5.49 -29.00 -13.19
C GLY A 156 -6.30 -27.94 -12.45
N PRO A 157 -6.13 -27.86 -11.12
CA PRO A 157 -6.93 -27.02 -10.25
C PRO A 157 -6.51 -25.55 -10.38
N VAL A 158 -7.50 -24.69 -10.65
CA VAL A 158 -7.29 -23.26 -10.86
C VAL A 158 -8.28 -22.45 -10.03
N LEU A 159 -7.74 -21.49 -9.27
CA LEU A 159 -8.51 -20.45 -8.60
C LEU A 159 -8.22 -19.12 -9.30
N VAL A 160 -9.25 -18.37 -9.64
CA VAL A 160 -9.17 -17.07 -10.30
C VAL A 160 -9.80 -16.03 -9.41
N ILE A 161 -9.02 -15.07 -8.92
CA ILE A 161 -9.49 -13.89 -8.19
C ILE A 161 -9.69 -12.80 -9.24
N ASP A 162 -10.96 -12.50 -9.53
CA ASP A 162 -11.40 -11.74 -10.69
C ASP A 162 -12.26 -10.53 -10.28
N PRO A 163 -11.64 -9.40 -9.90
CA PRO A 163 -12.39 -8.18 -9.64
C PRO A 163 -13.17 -7.77 -10.90
N GLY A 164 -14.50 -7.69 -10.77
CA GLY A 164 -15.42 -7.32 -11.85
C GLY A 164 -15.76 -8.42 -12.86
N GLY A 165 -15.42 -9.69 -12.61
CA GLY A 165 -15.88 -10.84 -13.40
C GLY A 165 -15.39 -10.87 -14.88
N HIS A 166 -14.34 -10.12 -15.22
CA HIS A 166 -13.87 -10.00 -16.60
C HIS A 166 -13.23 -11.29 -17.15
N LEU A 167 -12.41 -11.97 -16.35
CA LEU A 167 -11.79 -13.23 -16.75
C LEU A 167 -12.83 -14.34 -16.87
N TYR A 168 -13.83 -14.38 -15.99
CA TYR A 168 -14.96 -15.31 -16.11
C TYR A 168 -15.64 -15.18 -17.47
N ALA A 169 -16.06 -13.97 -17.85
CA ALA A 169 -16.74 -13.69 -19.11
C ALA A 169 -15.89 -14.09 -20.35
N GLU A 170 -14.57 -14.02 -20.27
CA GLU A 170 -13.66 -14.32 -21.38
C GLU A 170 -13.25 -15.79 -21.50
N THR A 171 -13.30 -16.54 -20.40
CA THR A 171 -12.62 -17.84 -20.31
C THR A 171 -13.50 -18.98 -19.82
N ALA A 172 -14.59 -18.72 -19.09
CA ALA A 172 -15.46 -19.77 -18.53
C ALA A 172 -16.00 -20.73 -19.61
N GLY A 173 -16.52 -20.19 -20.72
CA GLY A 173 -17.02 -21.02 -21.83
C GLY A 173 -15.95 -21.91 -22.48
N TRP A 174 -14.70 -21.44 -22.52
CA TRP A 174 -13.56 -22.23 -23.00
C TRP A 174 -13.20 -23.35 -22.02
N ARG A 175 -13.14 -23.04 -20.72
CA ARG A 175 -12.87 -24.03 -19.67
C ARG A 175 -13.92 -25.15 -19.67
N ALA A 176 -15.19 -24.78 -19.75
CA ALA A 176 -16.30 -25.72 -19.79
C ALA A 176 -16.24 -26.61 -21.04
N LYS A 177 -15.96 -26.02 -22.21
CA LYS A 177 -15.78 -26.77 -23.47
C LYS A 177 -14.65 -27.79 -23.40
N ASP A 178 -13.56 -27.46 -22.72
CA ASP A 178 -12.41 -28.35 -22.52
C ASP A 178 -12.64 -29.40 -21.40
N GLY A 179 -13.87 -29.50 -20.87
CA GLY A 179 -14.27 -30.51 -19.89
C GLY A 179 -13.83 -30.21 -18.45
N HIS A 180 -13.52 -28.95 -18.15
CA HIS A 180 -13.28 -28.49 -16.77
C HIS A 180 -14.60 -28.00 -16.16
N PRO A 181 -15.01 -28.50 -14.98
CA PRO A 181 -16.09 -27.88 -14.22
C PRO A 181 -15.73 -26.43 -13.90
N VAL A 182 -16.68 -25.53 -14.14
CA VAL A 182 -16.52 -24.10 -13.88
C VAL A 182 -17.51 -23.69 -12.80
N LEU A 183 -17.01 -23.06 -11.75
CA LEU A 183 -17.81 -22.52 -10.66
C LEU A 183 -17.49 -21.03 -10.52
N GLN A 184 -18.52 -20.19 -10.42
CA GLN A 184 -18.37 -18.78 -10.07
C GLN A 184 -18.94 -18.57 -8.67
N ILE A 185 -18.16 -17.98 -7.78
CA ILE A 185 -18.54 -17.61 -6.42
C ILE A 185 -18.41 -16.10 -6.33
N VAL A 186 -19.52 -15.43 -6.07
CA VAL A 186 -19.55 -13.97 -5.89
C VAL A 186 -19.44 -13.70 -4.39
N LEU A 187 -18.36 -13.07 -3.93
CA LEU A 187 -18.05 -12.99 -2.49
C LEU A 187 -19.08 -12.24 -1.64
N PHE A 188 -19.85 -11.34 -2.25
CA PHE A 188 -20.86 -10.51 -1.58
C PHE A 188 -22.25 -10.63 -2.23
N GLY A 189 -22.51 -11.75 -2.91
CA GLY A 189 -23.77 -11.95 -3.63
C GLY A 189 -23.81 -13.23 -4.44
N GLY A 190 -24.64 -13.26 -5.48
CA GLY A 190 -24.70 -14.39 -6.41
C GLY A 190 -25.55 -15.57 -5.96
N ARG A 191 -25.62 -16.58 -6.83
CA ARG A 191 -26.48 -17.78 -6.70
C ARG A 191 -25.73 -19.02 -6.18
N HIS A 192 -24.40 -19.00 -6.21
CA HIS A 192 -23.54 -20.01 -5.60
C HIS A 192 -22.86 -19.44 -4.36
N GLY A 193 -23.27 -19.94 -3.21
CA GLY A 193 -22.74 -19.55 -1.91
C GLY A 193 -21.54 -20.40 -1.55
N TRP A 194 -20.67 -19.79 -0.77
CA TRP A 194 -19.59 -20.47 -0.04
C TRP A 194 -19.75 -20.07 1.42
N ASN A 195 -19.71 -21.05 2.31
CA ASN A 195 -19.66 -20.79 3.74
C ASN A 195 -18.18 -20.77 4.19
N PRO A 196 -17.62 -19.61 4.59
CA PRO A 196 -16.26 -19.55 5.11
C PRO A 196 -16.04 -20.40 6.37
N LEU A 197 -17.11 -20.72 7.11
CA LEU A 197 -17.03 -21.51 8.34
C LEU A 197 -17.14 -23.03 8.09
N GLN A 198 -17.58 -23.46 6.90
CA GLN A 198 -17.85 -24.87 6.62
C GLN A 198 -16.67 -25.81 6.87
N PRO A 199 -15.40 -25.45 6.56
CA PRO A 199 -14.29 -26.37 6.81
C PRO A 199 -13.99 -26.63 8.28
N ALA A 200 -14.47 -25.77 9.19
CA ALA A 200 -14.34 -26.00 10.61
C ALA A 200 -15.45 -26.92 11.16
N TRP A 201 -16.50 -27.20 10.38
CA TRP A 201 -17.54 -28.15 10.74
C TRP A 201 -17.11 -29.59 10.42
N THR A 202 -17.08 -30.43 11.44
CA THR A 202 -16.77 -31.86 11.32
C THR A 202 -17.95 -32.72 11.74
N LYS A 203 -17.85 -34.04 11.57
CA LYS A 203 -18.88 -34.98 12.05
C LYS A 203 -18.98 -35.00 13.58
N ASP A 204 -17.89 -34.62 14.26
CA ASP A 204 -17.77 -34.61 15.72
C ASP A 204 -18.06 -33.22 16.32
N GLY A 205 -18.56 -32.27 15.52
CA GLY A 205 -18.80 -30.87 15.90
C GLY A 205 -17.78 -29.90 15.32
N TRP A 206 -17.59 -28.74 15.96
CA TRP A 206 -16.67 -27.69 15.49
C TRP A 206 -15.22 -27.97 15.86
N SER A 207 -14.33 -27.76 14.89
CA SER A 207 -12.89 -27.79 15.08
C SER A 207 -12.37 -26.41 15.50
N ASP A 208 -12.06 -26.26 16.79
CA ASP A 208 -11.41 -25.09 17.37
C ASP A 208 -10.13 -24.64 16.61
N PRO A 209 -9.19 -25.55 16.26
CA PRO A 209 -8.03 -25.18 15.47
C PRO A 209 -8.38 -24.58 14.10
N ALA A 210 -9.40 -25.13 13.43
CA ALA A 210 -9.85 -24.61 12.14
C ALA A 210 -10.54 -23.24 12.29
N LEU A 211 -11.33 -23.04 13.35
CA LEU A 211 -11.94 -21.74 13.67
C LEU A 211 -10.88 -20.67 13.98
N ARG A 212 -9.85 -21.01 14.75
CA ARG A 212 -8.72 -20.09 15.02
C ARG A 212 -7.95 -19.73 13.76
N ALA A 213 -7.78 -20.69 12.83
CA ALA A 213 -7.15 -20.41 11.54
C ALA A 213 -7.98 -19.43 10.68
N ILE A 214 -9.32 -19.56 10.70
CA ILE A 214 -10.23 -18.60 10.07
C ILE A 214 -10.14 -17.23 10.78
N ALA A 215 -10.19 -17.22 12.11
CA ALA A 215 -10.09 -16.00 12.91
C ALA A 215 -8.79 -15.24 12.65
N ALA A 216 -7.67 -15.95 12.49
CA ALA A 216 -6.38 -15.35 12.16
C ALA A 216 -6.34 -14.69 10.77
N CYS A 217 -7.13 -15.22 9.81
CA CYS A 217 -7.29 -14.60 8.49
C CYS A 217 -8.16 -13.33 8.56
N TRP A 218 -9.17 -13.31 9.43
CA TRP A 218 -10.16 -12.23 9.53
C TRP A 218 -9.66 -11.08 10.41
N TYR A 219 -8.91 -11.41 11.46
CA TYR A 219 -8.39 -10.48 12.46
C TYR A 219 -6.87 -10.68 12.59
N PRO A 220 -6.07 -10.26 11.59
CA PRO A 220 -4.64 -10.50 11.60
C PRO A 220 -3.95 -9.74 12.74
N ARG A 221 -2.97 -10.38 13.39
CA ARG A 221 -2.12 -9.74 14.39
C ARG A 221 -1.20 -8.73 13.69
N GLN A 222 -1.57 -7.45 13.69
CA GLN A 222 -0.69 -6.38 13.23
C GLN A 222 0.38 -6.06 14.30
N ALA A 223 1.24 -5.06 14.04
CA ALA A 223 2.44 -4.70 14.81
C ALA A 223 2.31 -4.87 16.35
N GLN A 224 3.44 -5.11 17.02
CA GLN A 224 3.58 -5.57 18.41
C GLN A 224 2.70 -4.84 19.47
N ARG A 225 2.32 -3.58 19.23
CA ARG A 225 1.41 -2.79 20.09
C ARG A 225 -0.06 -3.25 20.07
N ASN A 226 -0.53 -3.95 19.03
CA ASN A 226 -1.93 -4.39 18.87
C ASN A 226 -2.12 -5.92 18.93
N ALA A 227 -1.06 -6.69 19.20
CA ALA A 227 -1.10 -8.15 19.14
C ALA A 227 -2.01 -8.80 20.20
N LEU A 228 -2.11 -8.19 21.40
CA LEU A 228 -2.97 -8.67 22.48
C LEU A 228 -4.45 -8.51 22.13
N LEU A 229 -4.85 -7.32 21.67
CA LEU A 229 -6.23 -7.04 21.24
C LEU A 229 -6.64 -7.99 20.11
N ALA A 230 -5.80 -8.15 19.08
CA ALA A 230 -6.09 -9.08 17.98
C ALA A 230 -6.26 -10.52 18.48
N SER A 231 -5.49 -10.95 19.49
CA SER A 231 -5.68 -12.27 20.12
C SER A 231 -7.02 -12.40 20.83
N GLN A 232 -7.43 -11.36 21.57
CA GLN A 232 -8.71 -11.33 22.27
C GLN A 232 -9.88 -11.33 21.27
N VAL A 233 -9.78 -10.57 20.17
CA VAL A 233 -10.79 -10.57 19.09
C VAL A 233 -10.90 -11.94 18.41
N GLN A 234 -9.77 -12.62 18.17
CA GLN A 234 -9.78 -13.99 17.61
C GLN A 234 -10.43 -15.00 18.54
N HIS A 235 -10.08 -15.00 19.83
CA HIS A 235 -10.80 -15.80 20.83
C HIS A 235 -12.26 -15.41 20.86
N ALA A 236 -12.54 -14.12 20.62
CA ALA A 236 -13.88 -13.62 20.72
C ALA A 236 -14.80 -14.21 19.65
N PHE A 237 -14.31 -14.15 18.42
CA PHE A 237 -14.93 -14.76 17.27
C PHE A 237 -15.23 -16.26 17.46
N VAL A 238 -14.28 -17.03 18.00
CA VAL A 238 -14.46 -18.47 18.22
C VAL A 238 -15.60 -18.76 19.19
N ALA A 239 -15.69 -18.03 20.32
CA ALA A 239 -16.77 -18.28 21.27
C ALA A 239 -18.15 -17.90 20.69
N LEU A 240 -18.25 -16.83 19.89
CA LEU A 240 -19.52 -16.47 19.25
C LEU A 240 -19.99 -17.53 18.24
N VAL A 241 -19.07 -18.20 17.54
CA VAL A 241 -19.42 -19.34 16.67
C VAL A 241 -20.03 -20.47 17.48
N HIS A 242 -19.44 -20.81 18.63
CA HIS A 242 -19.97 -21.84 19.53
C HIS A 242 -21.31 -21.43 20.15
N VAL A 243 -21.51 -20.15 20.48
CA VAL A 243 -22.81 -19.63 20.94
C VAL A 243 -23.90 -19.87 19.91
N VAL A 244 -23.68 -19.49 18.64
CA VAL A 244 -24.68 -19.68 17.59
C VAL A 244 -24.96 -21.16 17.38
N HIS A 245 -23.90 -21.99 17.39
CA HIS A 245 -24.03 -23.43 17.26
C HIS A 245 -24.88 -24.05 18.37
N ASP A 246 -24.55 -23.78 19.63
CA ASP A 246 -25.25 -24.31 20.80
C ASP A 246 -26.75 -23.94 20.79
N VAL A 247 -27.06 -22.70 20.40
CA VAL A 247 -28.43 -22.19 20.30
C VAL A 247 -29.23 -22.88 19.19
N LEU A 248 -28.62 -23.10 18.02
CA LEU A 248 -29.25 -23.84 16.92
C LEU A 248 -29.45 -25.31 17.29
N HIS A 249 -28.47 -25.94 17.94
CA HIS A 249 -28.58 -27.33 18.42
C HIS A 249 -29.71 -27.51 19.44
N ALA A 250 -29.81 -26.63 20.43
CA ALA A 250 -30.85 -26.70 21.45
C ALA A 250 -32.27 -26.49 20.87
N ALA A 251 -32.40 -25.78 19.75
CA ALA A 251 -33.65 -25.57 19.05
C ALA A 251 -34.08 -26.76 18.16
N GLY A 252 -33.29 -27.86 18.11
CA GLY A 252 -33.53 -28.98 17.21
C GLY A 252 -33.08 -28.71 15.76
N GLU A 253 -32.42 -27.59 15.51
CA GLU A 253 -31.84 -27.20 14.22
C GLU A 253 -30.34 -27.55 14.15
N GLY A 254 -29.91 -28.63 14.82
CA GLY A 254 -28.50 -29.02 14.90
C GLY A 254 -27.83 -29.37 13.57
N GLU A 255 -28.61 -29.66 12.54
CA GLU A 255 -28.11 -29.87 11.17
C GLU A 255 -27.85 -28.54 10.43
N THR A 256 -28.42 -27.43 10.92
CA THR A 256 -28.26 -26.09 10.35
C THR A 256 -26.85 -25.57 10.63
N ARG A 257 -26.09 -25.31 9.57
CA ARG A 257 -24.74 -24.77 9.68
C ARG A 257 -24.74 -23.29 10.07
N VAL A 258 -23.81 -22.91 10.95
CA VAL A 258 -23.53 -21.51 11.29
C VAL A 258 -22.99 -20.79 10.06
N SER A 259 -23.49 -19.58 9.82
CA SER A 259 -23.02 -18.70 8.77
C SER A 259 -22.42 -17.41 9.35
N PRO A 260 -21.53 -16.71 8.62
CA PRO A 260 -21.06 -15.37 9.02
C PRO A 260 -22.20 -14.38 9.27
N VAL A 261 -23.32 -14.54 8.56
CA VAL A 261 -24.50 -13.68 8.73
C VAL A 261 -25.15 -13.90 10.09
N ASP A 262 -25.11 -15.11 10.64
CA ASP A 262 -25.58 -15.38 12.01
C ASP A 262 -24.74 -14.68 13.05
N LEU A 263 -23.42 -14.70 12.86
CA LEU A 263 -22.50 -13.96 13.72
C LEU A 263 -22.78 -12.46 13.63
N PHE A 264 -22.97 -11.92 12.42
CA PHE A 264 -23.33 -10.52 12.25
C PHE A 264 -24.66 -10.17 12.95
N ARG A 265 -25.70 -11.02 12.80
CA ARG A 265 -27.00 -10.84 13.47
C ARG A 265 -26.84 -10.85 14.99
N LEU A 266 -26.05 -11.78 15.52
CA LEU A 266 -25.69 -11.81 16.92
C LEU A 266 -24.91 -10.54 17.31
N CYS A 267 -24.08 -9.96 16.45
CA CYS A 267 -23.35 -8.72 16.77
C CYS A 267 -24.19 -7.43 16.69
N ARG A 268 -25.50 -7.51 16.41
CA ARG A 268 -26.38 -6.33 16.31
C ARG A 268 -26.73 -5.69 17.66
N TRP A 269 -26.61 -6.42 18.77
CA TRP A 269 -26.75 -5.84 20.11
C TRP A 269 -25.41 -5.26 20.60
N HIS A 270 -25.44 -4.53 21.71
CA HIS A 270 -24.28 -3.83 22.24
C HIS A 270 -23.62 -4.64 23.35
N ALA A 271 -22.38 -5.11 23.14
CA ALA A 271 -21.66 -5.89 24.14
C ALA A 271 -21.38 -5.09 25.42
N ASN A 272 -22.09 -5.44 26.49
CA ASN A 272 -21.75 -5.03 27.85
C ASN A 272 -21.79 -6.21 28.81
N HIS A 273 -21.20 -6.05 30.00
CA HIS A 273 -21.14 -7.12 31.01
C HIS A 273 -22.49 -7.76 31.32
N ARG A 274 -23.61 -7.01 31.36
CA ARG A 274 -24.95 -7.57 31.64
C ARG A 274 -25.43 -8.45 30.51
N SER A 275 -25.30 -7.96 29.30
CA SER A 275 -25.71 -8.69 28.10
C SER A 275 -24.78 -9.87 27.78
N LEU A 276 -23.49 -9.81 28.14
CA LEU A 276 -22.59 -10.98 28.17
C LEU A 276 -22.98 -11.97 29.27
N ALA A 277 -23.38 -11.51 30.46
CA ALA A 277 -23.87 -12.37 31.54
C ALA A 277 -25.22 -13.03 31.18
N ALA A 278 -26.11 -12.29 30.51
CA ALA A 278 -27.36 -12.81 29.98
C ALA A 278 -27.10 -13.85 28.89
N LEU A 279 -26.11 -13.60 28.02
CA LEU A 279 -25.68 -14.59 27.03
C LEU A 279 -25.10 -15.84 27.71
N ALA A 280 -24.17 -15.69 28.66
CA ALA A 280 -23.54 -16.81 29.37
C ALA A 280 -24.53 -17.62 30.23
N SER A 281 -25.62 -17.00 30.68
CA SER A 281 -26.69 -17.66 31.45
C SER A 281 -27.71 -18.37 30.56
N HIS A 282 -27.59 -18.28 29.23
CA HIS A 282 -28.56 -18.88 28.33
C HIS A 282 -28.51 -20.42 28.41
N PRO A 283 -29.66 -21.10 28.64
CA PRO A 283 -29.69 -22.52 28.97
C PRO A 283 -29.19 -23.43 27.84
N ALA A 284 -29.28 -22.95 26.59
CA ALA A 284 -28.79 -23.68 25.42
C ALA A 284 -27.25 -23.82 25.36
N LEU A 285 -26.48 -22.97 26.07
CA LEU A 285 -25.03 -22.95 25.94
C LEU A 285 -24.35 -24.12 26.67
N SER A 286 -23.34 -24.71 26.04
CA SER A 286 -22.49 -25.72 26.65
C SER A 286 -21.59 -25.14 27.75
N SER A 287 -21.08 -26.00 28.65
CA SER A 287 -20.18 -25.57 29.73
C SER A 287 -18.91 -24.90 29.19
N ALA A 288 -18.35 -25.41 28.09
CA ALA A 288 -17.16 -24.84 27.45
C ALA A 288 -17.43 -23.43 26.88
N THR A 289 -18.56 -23.23 26.21
CA THR A 289 -18.96 -21.92 25.68
C THR A 289 -19.16 -20.91 26.81
N ARG A 290 -19.76 -21.32 27.94
CA ARG A 290 -19.94 -20.44 29.10
C ARG A 290 -18.60 -20.00 29.71
N ILE A 291 -17.65 -20.92 29.88
CA ILE A 291 -16.31 -20.60 30.40
C ILE A 291 -15.61 -19.58 29.48
N ALA A 292 -15.68 -19.77 28.16
CA ALA A 292 -15.08 -18.83 27.21
C ALA A 292 -15.72 -17.43 27.26
N LEU A 293 -17.04 -17.35 27.50
CA LEU A 293 -17.73 -16.06 27.70
C LEU A 293 -17.42 -15.42 29.06
N ASP A 294 -17.25 -16.23 30.11
CA ASP A 294 -16.88 -15.77 31.45
C ASP A 294 -15.46 -15.20 31.48
N GLU A 295 -14.53 -15.74 30.68
CA GLU A 295 -13.20 -15.15 30.50
C GLU A 295 -13.26 -13.73 29.91
N TRP A 296 -14.20 -13.43 29.00
CA TRP A 296 -14.39 -12.06 28.52
C TRP A 296 -15.10 -11.17 29.53
N ARG A 297 -15.96 -11.73 30.37
CA ARG A 297 -16.59 -10.97 31.46
C ARG A 297 -15.58 -10.48 32.48
N GLY A 298 -14.40 -11.10 32.56
CA GLY A 298 -13.27 -10.64 33.37
C GLY A 298 -12.48 -9.46 32.77
N LEU A 299 -12.76 -9.05 31.53
CA LEU A 299 -12.17 -7.88 30.89
C LEU A 299 -12.97 -6.62 31.22
N ASP A 300 -12.32 -5.46 31.30
CA ASP A 300 -13.04 -4.20 31.52
C ASP A 300 -13.99 -3.86 30.35
N GLN A 301 -15.02 -3.06 30.62
CA GLN A 301 -16.07 -2.71 29.66
C GLN A 301 -15.54 -1.95 28.42
N ALA A 302 -14.45 -1.19 28.54
CA ALA A 302 -13.84 -0.47 27.42
C ALA A 302 -13.10 -1.44 26.48
N THR A 303 -12.38 -2.42 27.05
CA THR A 303 -11.75 -3.51 26.32
C THR A 303 -12.81 -4.38 25.63
N VAL A 304 -13.92 -4.71 26.30
CA VAL A 304 -15.06 -5.44 25.69
C VAL A 304 -15.64 -4.64 24.52
N ALA A 305 -15.87 -3.34 24.68
CA ALA A 305 -16.40 -2.48 23.61
C ALA A 305 -15.45 -2.41 22.41
N ARG A 306 -14.14 -2.30 22.66
CA ARG A 306 -13.10 -2.29 21.62
C ARG A 306 -13.02 -3.63 20.89
N ILE A 307 -13.03 -4.74 21.60
CA ILE A 307 -13.10 -6.09 21.00
C ILE A 307 -14.36 -6.22 20.12
N TRP A 308 -15.50 -5.74 20.61
CA TRP A 308 -16.77 -5.81 19.89
C TRP A 308 -16.77 -4.97 18.61
N GLN A 309 -16.16 -3.77 18.64
CA GLN A 309 -16.00 -2.92 17.46
C GLN A 309 -15.14 -3.59 16.39
N GLU A 310 -13.97 -4.11 16.78
CA GLU A 310 -13.06 -4.81 15.86
C GLU A 310 -13.70 -6.08 15.27
N LEU A 311 -14.46 -6.83 16.07
CA LEU A 311 -15.17 -8.03 15.64
C LEU A 311 -16.24 -7.74 14.58
N ARG A 312 -16.86 -6.55 14.60
CA ARG A 312 -17.91 -6.18 13.64
C ARG A 312 -17.37 -5.85 12.26
N GLY A 313 -16.14 -5.35 12.12
CA GLY A 313 -15.60 -4.85 10.85
C GLY A 313 -15.67 -5.88 9.71
N PRO A 314 -14.99 -7.05 9.82
CA PRO A 314 -15.04 -8.10 8.79
C PRO A 314 -16.42 -8.75 8.60
N LEU A 315 -17.35 -8.57 9.53
CA LEU A 315 -18.72 -9.09 9.47
C LEU A 315 -19.70 -8.13 8.80
N GLU A 316 -19.42 -6.84 8.82
CA GLU A 316 -20.27 -5.79 8.26
C GLU A 316 -20.62 -5.98 6.78
N PRO A 317 -19.72 -6.50 5.91
CA PRO A 317 -20.07 -6.80 4.54
C PRO A 317 -21.27 -7.73 4.36
N PHE A 318 -21.51 -8.62 5.33
CA PHE A 318 -22.63 -9.55 5.37
C PHE A 318 -23.94 -8.91 5.84
N ALA A 319 -23.94 -7.66 6.32
CA ALA A 319 -25.14 -6.93 6.72
C ALA A 319 -26.13 -6.69 5.57
N SER A 320 -25.58 -6.47 4.38
CA SER A 320 -26.32 -6.25 3.12
C SER A 320 -26.81 -7.56 2.47
N TRP A 321 -26.49 -8.70 3.06
CA TRP A 321 -26.82 -10.01 2.52
C TRP A 321 -28.31 -10.29 2.72
N ASN A 322 -29.05 -10.42 1.61
CA ASN A 322 -30.49 -10.67 1.60
C ASN A 322 -30.79 -12.07 2.17
N PRO A 323 -31.85 -12.30 2.97
CA PRO A 323 -32.31 -13.62 3.41
C PRO A 323 -32.29 -14.71 2.32
N ASP A 324 -32.62 -14.39 1.07
CA ASP A 324 -32.58 -15.33 -0.07
C ASP A 324 -31.17 -15.91 -0.35
N ARG A 325 -30.14 -15.11 -0.07
CA ARG A 325 -28.74 -15.48 -0.30
C ARG A 325 -28.11 -16.12 0.94
N ASP A 326 -28.64 -15.88 2.15
CA ASP A 326 -28.10 -16.41 3.42
C ASP A 326 -28.13 -17.94 3.46
N ALA A 327 -29.21 -18.54 2.97
CA ALA A 327 -29.40 -19.97 2.90
C ALA A 327 -28.32 -20.69 2.07
N ILE A 328 -27.95 -20.08 0.94
CA ILE A 328 -26.94 -20.60 0.02
C ILE A 328 -25.54 -20.54 0.68
N ALA A 329 -25.27 -19.48 1.44
CA ALA A 329 -24.04 -19.32 2.20
C ALA A 329 -23.94 -20.23 3.44
N ARG A 330 -25.01 -20.93 3.86
CA ARG A 330 -24.94 -21.94 4.95
C ARG A 330 -24.42 -23.28 4.47
N HIS A 331 -24.93 -23.76 3.34
CA HIS A 331 -24.71 -25.12 2.84
C HIS A 331 -23.74 -25.20 1.66
N GLY A 332 -23.37 -24.05 1.09
CA GLY A 332 -22.44 -23.93 -0.02
C GLY A 332 -21.11 -24.63 0.23
N ASP A 333 -20.75 -25.56 -0.65
CA ASP A 333 -19.44 -26.22 -0.66
C ASP A 333 -18.44 -25.40 -1.47
N LEU A 334 -17.21 -25.31 -0.96
CA LEU A 334 -16.10 -24.59 -1.60
C LEU A 334 -15.89 -24.96 -3.08
N CYS A 335 -16.16 -26.22 -3.45
CA CYS A 335 -15.99 -26.73 -4.82
C CYS A 335 -17.32 -27.05 -5.51
N GLY A 336 -18.47 -26.69 -4.91
CA GLY A 336 -19.80 -26.99 -5.46
C GLY A 336 -20.06 -28.48 -5.71
N GLY A 337 -19.43 -29.37 -4.95
CA GLY A 337 -19.52 -30.82 -5.17
C GLY A 337 -18.64 -31.37 -6.30
N HIS A 338 -17.87 -30.54 -7.00
CA HIS A 338 -16.94 -30.97 -8.03
C HIS A 338 -15.61 -31.48 -7.45
N ASP A 339 -14.88 -32.28 -8.24
CA ASP A 339 -13.52 -32.72 -7.87
C ASP A 339 -12.57 -31.51 -7.80
N PRO A 340 -11.98 -31.21 -6.62
CA PRO A 340 -11.07 -30.09 -6.45
C PRO A 340 -9.83 -30.16 -7.35
N ARG A 341 -9.49 -31.33 -7.92
CA ARG A 341 -8.36 -31.50 -8.84
C ARG A 341 -8.61 -30.96 -10.25
N ARG A 342 -9.89 -30.76 -10.62
CA ARG A 342 -10.29 -30.43 -12.00
C ARG A 342 -11.10 -29.14 -12.13
N VAL A 343 -11.71 -28.69 -11.03
CA VAL A 343 -12.56 -27.49 -10.99
C VAL A 343 -11.77 -26.21 -11.24
N THR A 344 -12.41 -25.27 -11.92
CA THR A 344 -11.98 -23.88 -12.07
C THR A 344 -12.93 -23.02 -11.28
N ILE A 345 -12.42 -22.34 -10.26
CA ILE A 345 -13.23 -21.46 -9.42
C ILE A 345 -12.90 -20.02 -9.78
N TYR A 346 -13.91 -19.25 -10.15
CA TYR A 346 -13.83 -17.81 -10.32
C TYR A 346 -14.42 -17.16 -9.07
N LEU A 347 -13.57 -16.49 -8.31
CA LEU A 347 -13.94 -15.67 -7.17
C LEU A 347 -14.18 -14.25 -7.69
N ASP A 348 -15.44 -13.93 -7.88
CA ASP A 348 -15.88 -12.64 -8.38
C ASP A 348 -16.05 -11.66 -7.22
N ILE A 349 -15.43 -10.49 -7.38
CA ILE A 349 -15.36 -9.45 -6.38
C ILE A 349 -15.92 -8.18 -7.01
N PRO A 350 -17.00 -7.60 -6.48
CA PRO A 350 -17.47 -6.28 -6.87
C PRO A 350 -16.32 -5.26 -6.83
N GLY A 351 -16.16 -4.48 -7.90
CA GLY A 351 -14.95 -3.67 -8.12
C GLY A 351 -14.68 -2.60 -7.06
N ASP A 352 -15.71 -2.20 -6.30
CA ASP A 352 -15.70 -1.23 -5.21
C ASP A 352 -15.40 -1.84 -3.84
N ARG A 353 -15.37 -3.18 -3.70
CA ARG A 353 -15.25 -3.87 -2.41
C ARG A 353 -13.95 -4.65 -2.23
N GLY A 354 -12.89 -4.25 -2.93
CA GLY A 354 -11.57 -4.91 -2.85
C GLY A 354 -10.96 -4.90 -1.44
N GLU A 355 -11.10 -3.80 -0.70
CA GLU A 355 -10.63 -3.64 0.68
C GLU A 355 -11.34 -4.62 1.64
N GLU A 356 -12.68 -4.64 1.59
CA GLU A 356 -13.53 -5.49 2.43
C GLU A 356 -13.39 -6.99 2.10
N ALA A 357 -12.98 -7.33 0.86
CA ALA A 357 -12.83 -8.71 0.41
C ALA A 357 -11.60 -9.42 0.97
N ARG A 358 -10.61 -8.69 1.48
CA ARG A 358 -9.35 -9.26 2.00
C ARG A 358 -9.54 -10.47 2.92
N PRO A 359 -10.26 -10.40 4.06
CA PRO A 359 -10.38 -11.54 4.98
C PRO A 359 -11.00 -12.77 4.30
N LEU A 360 -11.91 -12.56 3.35
CA LEU A 360 -12.56 -13.63 2.59
C LEU A 360 -11.62 -14.25 1.56
N ILE A 361 -10.85 -13.44 0.83
CA ILE A 361 -9.84 -13.94 -0.12
C ILE A 361 -8.81 -14.81 0.61
N GLU A 362 -8.25 -14.33 1.73
CA GLU A 362 -7.27 -15.06 2.53
C GLU A 362 -7.82 -16.42 2.98
N THR A 363 -9.04 -16.41 3.52
CA THR A 363 -9.72 -17.61 3.99
C THR A 363 -9.99 -18.58 2.85
N PHE A 364 -10.48 -18.08 1.71
CA PHE A 364 -10.80 -18.88 0.54
C PHE A 364 -9.56 -19.58 -0.01
N VAL A 365 -8.48 -18.83 -0.22
CA VAL A 365 -7.21 -19.35 -0.75
C VAL A 365 -6.66 -20.44 0.16
N ASN A 366 -6.65 -20.21 1.48
CA ASN A 366 -6.16 -21.17 2.47
C ASN A 366 -7.00 -22.46 2.47
N GLN A 367 -8.33 -22.35 2.47
CA GLN A 367 -9.24 -23.51 2.46
C GLN A 367 -9.14 -24.30 1.16
N TRP A 368 -9.10 -23.60 0.02
CA TRP A 368 -9.01 -24.23 -1.29
C TRP A 368 -7.68 -24.96 -1.45
N GLN A 369 -6.58 -24.33 -1.05
CA GLN A 369 -5.27 -24.97 -1.05
C GLN A 369 -5.29 -26.24 -0.19
N ALA A 370 -5.79 -26.17 1.04
CA ALA A 370 -5.83 -27.32 1.94
C ALA A 370 -6.63 -28.49 1.32
N ARG A 371 -7.75 -28.18 0.67
CA ARG A 371 -8.61 -29.18 0.01
C ARG A 371 -7.94 -29.81 -1.21
N VAL A 372 -7.24 -29.02 -2.02
CA VAL A 372 -6.43 -29.52 -3.14
C VAL A 372 -5.25 -30.36 -2.63
N ALA A 373 -4.53 -29.90 -1.61
CA ALA A 373 -3.38 -30.62 -1.04
C ALA A 373 -3.78 -31.97 -0.46
N TYR A 374 -4.92 -32.03 0.25
CA TYR A 374 -5.47 -33.27 0.77
C TYR A 374 -5.81 -34.28 -0.33
N ARG A 375 -6.46 -33.83 -1.41
CA ARG A 375 -6.85 -34.73 -2.51
C ARG A 375 -5.70 -35.01 -3.47
N ALA A 376 -4.77 -34.10 -3.69
CA ALA A 376 -3.72 -34.22 -4.70
C ALA A 376 -2.40 -33.60 -4.23
N PRO A 377 -1.68 -34.25 -3.28
CA PRO A 377 -0.51 -33.68 -2.63
C PRO A 377 0.66 -33.40 -3.58
N LYS A 378 0.71 -34.07 -4.74
CA LYS A 378 1.76 -33.89 -5.76
C LYS A 378 1.44 -32.80 -6.79
N VAL A 379 0.23 -32.25 -6.78
CA VAL A 379 -0.19 -31.23 -7.75
C VAL A 379 0.02 -29.85 -7.14
N LYS A 380 0.74 -28.97 -7.85
CA LYS A 380 0.85 -27.56 -7.49
C LYS A 380 -0.32 -26.76 -8.09
N PRO A 381 -1.33 -26.36 -7.31
CA PRO A 381 -2.43 -25.56 -7.82
C PRO A 381 -1.96 -24.19 -8.33
N LEU A 382 -2.74 -23.62 -9.25
CA LEU A 382 -2.50 -22.29 -9.81
C LEU A 382 -3.55 -21.31 -9.27
N VAL A 383 -3.10 -20.21 -8.68
CA VAL A 383 -3.94 -19.06 -8.34
C VAL A 383 -3.63 -17.94 -9.33
N ILE A 384 -4.67 -17.38 -9.94
CA ILE A 384 -4.57 -16.25 -10.86
C ILE A 384 -5.23 -15.05 -10.21
N LEU A 385 -4.51 -13.95 -10.09
CA LEU A 385 -5.04 -12.69 -9.54
C LEU A 385 -4.94 -11.60 -10.59
N ASN A 386 -6.10 -11.04 -10.95
CA ASN A 386 -6.17 -9.87 -11.81
C ASN A 386 -6.08 -8.58 -10.99
N SER A 387 -5.26 -7.63 -11.43
CA SER A 387 -5.12 -6.29 -10.81
C SER A 387 -4.77 -6.28 -9.32
N LEU A 388 -3.52 -6.62 -8.98
CA LEU A 388 -3.04 -6.65 -7.58
C LEU A 388 -3.30 -5.35 -6.79
N ARG A 389 -3.24 -4.19 -7.46
CA ARG A 389 -3.46 -2.88 -6.83
C ARG A 389 -4.89 -2.63 -6.34
N THR A 390 -5.84 -3.46 -6.74
CA THR A 390 -7.25 -3.35 -6.30
C THR A 390 -7.45 -3.86 -4.87
N PHE A 391 -6.46 -4.56 -4.32
CA PHE A 391 -6.55 -5.17 -3.00
C PHE A 391 -5.54 -4.55 -2.04
N PRO A 392 -5.88 -4.47 -0.75
CA PRO A 392 -4.90 -4.23 0.31
C PRO A 392 -3.90 -5.38 0.37
N PRO A 393 -2.79 -5.23 1.14
CA PRO A 393 -1.76 -6.26 1.25
C PRO A 393 -2.31 -7.64 1.62
N LEU A 394 -2.22 -8.57 0.68
CA LEU A 394 -2.62 -9.97 0.86
C LEU A 394 -1.47 -10.80 1.47
N ALA A 395 -1.71 -11.40 2.63
CA ALA A 395 -0.77 -12.25 3.36
C ALA A 395 -0.51 -13.57 2.63
N CYS A 396 -1.51 -14.16 1.97
CA CYS A 396 -1.33 -15.37 1.16
C CYS A 396 -0.29 -15.22 0.01
N LEU A 397 0.03 -13.98 -0.38
CA LEU A 397 1.08 -13.66 -1.35
C LEU A 397 2.47 -13.50 -0.73
N THR A 398 2.58 -12.99 0.51
CA THR A 398 3.87 -12.71 1.16
C THR A 398 4.32 -13.83 2.11
N GLU A 399 3.38 -14.40 2.86
CA GLU A 399 3.59 -15.38 3.93
C GLU A 399 3.00 -16.76 3.59
N GLY A 400 2.25 -16.84 2.49
CA GLY A 400 1.54 -18.06 2.11
C GLY A 400 2.45 -19.23 1.69
N PRO A 401 1.92 -20.47 1.65
CA PRO A 401 2.73 -21.67 1.48
C PRO A 401 3.42 -21.72 0.11
N GLN A 402 4.66 -22.22 0.05
CA GLN A 402 5.45 -22.34 -1.20
C GLN A 402 4.86 -23.32 -2.24
N ALA A 403 3.80 -24.06 -1.89
CA ALA A 403 3.16 -25.03 -2.76
C ALA A 403 2.24 -24.43 -3.83
N LEU A 404 1.81 -23.17 -3.68
CA LEU A 404 0.97 -22.47 -4.65
C LEU A 404 1.79 -21.86 -5.79
N ARG A 405 1.34 -22.05 -7.03
CA ARG A 405 1.82 -21.24 -8.18
C ARG A 405 0.93 -20.03 -8.33
N TRP A 406 1.54 -18.87 -8.55
CA TRP A 406 0.83 -17.61 -8.71
C TRP A 406 1.00 -17.05 -10.12
N LEU A 407 -0.08 -16.58 -10.72
CA LEU A 407 -0.05 -15.71 -11.89
C LEU A 407 -0.77 -14.41 -11.54
N VAL A 408 0.00 -13.37 -11.28
CA VAL A 408 -0.54 -12.10 -10.79
C VAL A 408 -0.30 -11.03 -11.83
N SER A 409 -1.29 -10.16 -12.03
CA SER A 409 -1.13 -8.97 -12.88
C SER A 409 -1.16 -7.68 -12.06
N THR A 410 -0.40 -6.69 -12.50
CA THR A 410 -0.41 -5.34 -11.96
C THR A 410 -0.16 -4.32 -13.06
N ALA A 411 -0.74 -3.12 -12.93
CA ALA A 411 -0.51 -2.02 -13.87
C ALA A 411 0.94 -1.49 -13.82
N GLY A 412 1.62 -1.64 -12.68
CA GLY A 412 3.00 -1.22 -12.44
C GLY A 412 3.53 -1.79 -11.11
N LEU A 413 4.84 -1.81 -10.96
CA LEU A 413 5.58 -2.24 -9.77
C LEU A 413 5.87 -1.09 -8.78
N ASP A 414 5.91 0.15 -9.27
CA ASP A 414 6.24 1.38 -8.54
C ASP A 414 5.41 1.61 -7.27
N THR A 415 4.13 1.19 -7.24
CA THR A 415 3.28 1.34 -6.06
C THR A 415 3.40 0.20 -5.05
N LEU A 416 4.05 -0.92 -5.40
CA LEU A 416 4.14 -2.08 -4.50
C LEU A 416 4.91 -1.74 -3.20
N PRO A 417 6.01 -0.97 -3.22
CA PRO A 417 6.68 -0.49 -2.00
C PRO A 417 5.77 0.30 -1.06
N GLY A 418 4.92 1.18 -1.60
CA GLY A 418 3.97 1.95 -0.80
C GLY A 418 2.85 1.09 -0.22
N LEU A 419 2.36 0.12 -1.00
CA LEU A 419 1.27 -0.78 -0.58
C LEU A 419 1.73 -1.81 0.46
N TYR A 420 2.86 -2.50 0.21
CA TYR A 420 3.32 -3.61 1.03
C TYR A 420 4.40 -3.22 2.06
N GLY A 421 4.93 -2.00 2.01
CA GLY A 421 5.95 -1.50 2.95
C GLY A 421 7.14 -2.47 3.07
N LYS A 422 7.43 -2.89 4.32
CA LYS A 422 8.52 -3.83 4.63
C LYS A 422 8.32 -5.22 4.00
N ALA A 423 7.09 -5.63 3.69
CA ALA A 423 6.78 -6.94 3.10
C ALA A 423 7.03 -7.00 1.58
N THR A 424 7.35 -5.87 0.93
CA THR A 424 7.57 -5.80 -0.52
C THR A 424 8.65 -6.77 -1.01
N THR A 425 9.75 -6.91 -0.28
CA THR A 425 10.82 -7.85 -0.65
C THR A 425 10.33 -9.30 -0.60
N ALA A 426 9.52 -9.66 0.40
CA ALA A 426 8.93 -10.99 0.52
C ALA A 426 7.93 -11.26 -0.62
N LEU A 427 7.11 -10.26 -0.98
CA LEU A 427 6.22 -10.33 -2.14
C LEU A 427 7.00 -10.57 -3.43
N LEU A 428 8.06 -9.80 -3.70
CA LEU A 428 8.83 -9.96 -4.93
C LEU A 428 9.48 -11.35 -5.01
N ARG A 429 10.03 -11.86 -3.88
CA ARG A 429 10.58 -13.22 -3.76
C ARG A 429 9.57 -14.34 -4.05
N ARG A 430 8.27 -14.05 -4.00
CA ARG A 430 7.21 -15.02 -4.30
C ARG A 430 7.21 -15.44 -5.77
N PHE A 431 7.67 -14.57 -6.66
CA PHE A 431 7.57 -14.75 -8.10
C PHE A 431 8.93 -15.11 -8.69
N ASP A 432 9.05 -16.32 -9.23
CA ASP A 432 10.26 -16.76 -9.92
C ASP A 432 10.55 -15.93 -11.18
N LEU A 433 9.50 -15.37 -11.79
CA LEU A 433 9.57 -14.63 -13.04
C LEU A 433 8.76 -13.34 -12.96
N CYS A 434 9.31 -12.26 -13.53
CA CYS A 434 8.60 -11.01 -13.72
C CYS A 434 8.57 -10.63 -15.20
N VAL A 435 7.37 -10.40 -15.74
CA VAL A 435 7.12 -10.10 -17.14
C VAL A 435 6.73 -8.63 -17.25
N VAL A 436 7.54 -7.84 -17.95
CA VAL A 436 7.29 -6.42 -18.18
C VAL A 436 6.84 -6.22 -19.62
N GLN A 437 5.64 -5.69 -19.78
CA GLN A 437 5.07 -5.32 -21.08
C GLN A 437 5.55 -3.92 -21.51
N PRO A 438 5.45 -3.56 -22.80
CA PRO A 438 5.95 -2.30 -23.32
C PRO A 438 5.36 -1.10 -22.56
N PRO A 439 6.23 -0.16 -22.15
CA PRO A 439 5.80 1.03 -21.45
C PRO A 439 4.90 1.90 -22.35
N PRO A 440 3.84 2.53 -21.81
CA PRO A 440 3.06 3.49 -22.57
C PRO A 440 3.86 4.77 -22.87
N GLU A 441 4.66 5.23 -21.90
CA GLU A 441 5.37 6.50 -21.87
C GLU A 441 6.72 6.33 -21.14
N ARG A 442 7.64 7.27 -21.34
CA ARG A 442 8.98 7.25 -20.73
C ARG A 442 8.92 7.33 -19.20
N ASP A 443 8.09 8.22 -18.66
CA ASP A 443 7.95 8.42 -17.20
C ASP A 443 7.53 7.13 -16.50
N TRP A 444 6.63 6.35 -17.12
CA TRP A 444 6.27 5.03 -16.62
C TRP A 444 7.47 4.09 -16.62
N ALA A 445 8.29 4.06 -17.68
CA ALA A 445 9.49 3.23 -17.76
C ALA A 445 10.53 3.62 -16.70
N GLU A 446 10.69 4.93 -16.44
CA GLU A 446 11.58 5.46 -15.40
C GLU A 446 11.10 5.09 -13.99
N ALA A 447 9.79 5.10 -13.74
CA ALA A 447 9.21 4.63 -12.48
C ALA A 447 9.36 3.10 -12.28
N GLN A 448 9.31 2.31 -13.36
CA GLN A 448 9.42 0.84 -13.27
C GLN A 448 10.85 0.34 -13.08
N ALA A 449 11.85 1.02 -13.67
CA ALA A 449 13.23 0.53 -13.70
C ALA A 449 13.83 0.26 -12.30
N PRO A 450 13.68 1.14 -11.28
CA PRO A 450 14.16 0.87 -9.92
C PRO A 450 13.52 -0.35 -9.28
N VAL A 451 12.23 -0.63 -9.55
CA VAL A 451 11.55 -1.78 -8.96
C VAL A 451 11.86 -3.08 -9.71
N CYS A 452 12.19 -3.00 -11.01
CA CYS A 452 12.78 -4.13 -11.74
C CYS A 452 14.13 -4.53 -11.14
N ASP A 453 14.95 -3.55 -10.74
CA ASP A 453 16.19 -3.78 -9.98
C ASP A 453 15.91 -4.40 -8.60
N ALA A 454 14.94 -3.85 -7.86
CA ALA A 454 14.51 -4.41 -6.58
C ALA A 454 14.06 -5.88 -6.70
N PHE A 455 13.32 -6.23 -7.76
CA PHE A 455 12.90 -7.61 -8.04
C PHE A 455 14.10 -8.56 -8.22
N ILE A 456 15.12 -8.14 -8.98
CA ILE A 456 16.32 -8.95 -9.19
C ILE A 456 17.12 -9.07 -7.88
N ARG A 457 17.32 -7.95 -7.16
CA ARG A 457 18.02 -7.92 -5.87
C ARG A 457 17.34 -8.79 -4.82
N ALA A 458 16.01 -8.84 -4.82
CA ALA A 458 15.25 -9.69 -3.91
C ALA A 458 15.63 -11.19 -4.05
N HIS A 459 16.07 -11.61 -5.24
CA HIS A 459 16.44 -12.98 -5.58
C HIS A 459 17.96 -13.23 -5.64
N ALA A 460 18.79 -12.21 -5.46
CA ALA A 460 20.23 -12.36 -5.48
C ALA A 460 20.73 -12.97 -4.15
N PRO A 461 21.45 -14.10 -4.16
CA PRO A 461 21.97 -14.74 -2.95
C PRO A 461 23.09 -13.93 -2.28
N ASP A 462 23.74 -13.04 -3.04
CA ASP A 462 24.88 -12.25 -2.58
C ASP A 462 24.74 -10.80 -3.09
N LYS A 463 24.79 -9.81 -2.19
CA LYS A 463 24.50 -8.38 -2.50
C LYS A 463 25.47 -7.78 -3.53
N HIS A 464 26.59 -8.46 -3.82
CA HIS A 464 27.70 -7.96 -4.64
C HIS A 464 27.77 -8.56 -6.05
N ARG A 465 26.97 -9.59 -6.38
CA ARG A 465 26.97 -10.21 -7.71
C ARG A 465 25.55 -10.46 -8.21
N LEU A 466 25.03 -9.50 -8.98
CA LEU A 466 23.76 -9.66 -9.70
C LEU A 466 23.95 -10.65 -10.84
N THR A 467 23.21 -11.75 -10.81
CA THR A 467 23.16 -12.73 -11.91
C THR A 467 22.33 -12.25 -13.10
N CYS A 468 21.51 -11.21 -12.95
CA CYS A 468 20.73 -10.55 -14.01
C CYS A 468 20.97 -9.04 -13.99
N LEU A 469 21.22 -8.43 -15.14
CA LEU A 469 21.21 -6.97 -15.27
C LEU A 469 19.76 -6.47 -15.31
N PRO A 470 19.35 -5.56 -14.40
CA PRO A 470 18.03 -4.93 -14.49
C PRO A 470 17.91 -4.09 -15.75
N PRO A 471 16.78 -4.16 -16.48
CA PRO A 471 16.55 -3.28 -17.60
C PRO A 471 16.39 -1.84 -17.11
N CYS A 472 17.11 -0.90 -17.72
CA CYS A 472 16.89 0.53 -17.47
C CYS A 472 15.67 1.04 -18.25
N ALA A 473 15.27 2.28 -18.01
CA ALA A 473 14.15 2.90 -18.73
C ALA A 473 14.36 2.87 -20.26
N ASP A 474 15.58 3.17 -20.72
CA ASP A 474 15.92 3.15 -22.16
C ASP A 474 15.75 1.74 -22.74
N ASP A 475 16.16 0.70 -22.00
CA ASP A 475 16.00 -0.69 -22.41
C ASP A 475 14.52 -1.05 -22.56
N LEU A 476 13.68 -0.69 -21.57
CA LEU A 476 12.23 -0.93 -21.60
C LEU A 476 11.56 -0.21 -22.78
N MET A 477 11.99 1.01 -23.11
CA MET A 477 11.48 1.77 -24.26
C MET A 477 11.80 1.12 -25.61
N THR A 478 12.72 0.14 -25.67
CA THR A 478 13.00 -0.62 -26.91
C THR A 478 11.98 -1.73 -27.22
N LEU A 479 11.07 -2.04 -26.27
CA LEU A 479 10.01 -3.02 -26.44
C LEU A 479 8.91 -2.48 -27.37
N ARG A 480 8.55 -3.27 -28.39
CA ARG A 480 7.50 -2.89 -29.35
C ARG A 480 6.12 -3.33 -28.87
N ARG A 481 5.09 -2.73 -29.46
CA ARG A 481 3.69 -3.12 -29.27
C ARG A 481 3.51 -4.61 -29.59
N GLY A 482 3.17 -5.43 -28.59
CA GLY A 482 2.98 -6.88 -28.75
C GLY A 482 4.18 -7.74 -28.33
N GLU A 483 5.27 -7.12 -27.89
CA GLU A 483 6.39 -7.80 -27.25
C GLU A 483 6.32 -7.66 -25.73
N GLN A 484 7.15 -8.41 -25.01
CA GLN A 484 7.35 -8.29 -23.57
C GLN A 484 8.77 -8.77 -23.21
N ALA A 485 9.29 -8.27 -22.09
CA ALA A 485 10.53 -8.74 -21.49
C ALA A 485 10.23 -9.65 -20.31
N VAL A 486 10.86 -10.83 -20.27
CA VAL A 486 10.74 -11.78 -19.16
C VAL A 486 12.03 -11.73 -18.37
N MET A 487 11.96 -11.21 -17.15
CA MET A 487 13.06 -11.16 -16.19
C MET A 487 13.13 -12.50 -15.44
N VAL A 488 14.32 -13.10 -15.47
CA VAL A 488 14.63 -14.36 -14.78
C VAL A 488 15.85 -14.10 -13.91
N PRO A 489 15.73 -14.09 -12.57
CA PRO A 489 16.82 -13.69 -11.69
C PRO A 489 18.13 -14.49 -11.88
N SER A 490 18.03 -15.76 -12.28
CA SER A 490 19.17 -16.65 -12.54
C SER A 490 19.87 -16.43 -13.89
N ARG A 491 19.46 -15.44 -14.70
CA ARG A 491 19.98 -15.17 -16.05
C ARG A 491 20.60 -13.79 -16.15
N HIS A 492 21.70 -13.67 -16.89
CA HIS A 492 22.39 -12.38 -17.08
C HIS A 492 21.53 -11.26 -17.69
N ARG A 493 20.52 -11.58 -18.50
CA ARG A 493 19.65 -10.58 -19.15
C ARG A 493 18.21 -11.07 -19.21
N ALA A 494 17.28 -10.12 -19.17
CA ALA A 494 15.88 -10.37 -19.46
C ALA A 494 15.70 -10.84 -20.92
N VAL A 495 14.71 -11.71 -21.14
CA VAL A 495 14.46 -12.32 -22.45
C VAL A 495 13.29 -11.63 -23.14
N ARG A 496 13.52 -11.11 -24.35
CA ARG A 496 12.49 -10.49 -25.19
C ARG A 496 11.71 -11.56 -25.94
N CYS A 497 10.38 -11.47 -25.87
CA CYS A 497 9.47 -12.41 -26.53
C CYS A 497 8.14 -11.75 -26.93
N ALA A 498 7.31 -12.43 -27.71
CA ALA A 498 5.99 -11.93 -28.08
C ALA A 498 4.95 -12.26 -27.01
N ILE A 499 4.06 -11.29 -26.73
CA ILE A 499 2.92 -11.47 -25.83
C ILE A 499 2.06 -12.65 -26.34
N PRO A 500 1.66 -13.58 -25.47
CA PRO A 500 0.69 -14.60 -25.84
C PRO A 500 -0.70 -13.96 -26.01
N TRP A 501 -1.20 -13.94 -27.25
CA TRP A 501 -2.53 -13.42 -27.55
C TRP A 501 -3.55 -14.55 -27.62
N PRO A 502 -4.72 -14.40 -26.99
CA PRO A 502 -5.79 -15.36 -27.15
C PRO A 502 -6.44 -15.21 -28.55
N PRO A 503 -6.95 -16.29 -29.16
CA PRO A 503 -7.74 -16.18 -30.38
C PRO A 503 -9.01 -15.35 -30.16
N ARG A 504 -9.43 -14.55 -31.16
CA ARG A 504 -10.52 -13.55 -31.05
C ARG A 504 -11.90 -14.12 -30.72
N ARG A 505 -12.12 -15.44 -30.90
CA ARG A 505 -13.42 -16.08 -30.65
C ARG A 505 -13.71 -16.16 -29.15
N ARG A 506 -14.87 -15.65 -28.75
CA ARG A 506 -15.44 -15.83 -27.41
C ARG A 506 -16.45 -16.98 -27.41
N LEU A 507 -16.57 -17.67 -26.28
CA LEU A 507 -17.60 -18.66 -26.01
C LEU A 507 -18.43 -18.14 -24.83
N PRO A 508 -19.77 -18.23 -24.89
CA PRO A 508 -20.59 -17.81 -23.76
C PRO A 508 -20.27 -18.64 -22.52
N PRO A 509 -20.35 -18.06 -21.30
CA PRO A 509 -20.20 -18.80 -20.07
C PRO A 509 -21.31 -19.87 -19.94
N PRO A 510 -21.06 -20.95 -19.18
CA PRO A 510 -22.10 -21.94 -18.90
C PRO A 510 -23.24 -21.31 -18.10
N PRO A 511 -24.49 -21.79 -18.26
CA PRO A 511 -25.62 -21.31 -17.46
C PRO A 511 -25.38 -21.56 -15.97
N GLU A 512 -25.62 -20.55 -15.14
CA GLU A 512 -25.48 -20.65 -13.70
C GLU A 512 -26.56 -21.58 -13.10
N LEU A 513 -26.15 -22.47 -12.20
CA LEU A 513 -27.07 -23.34 -11.46
C LEU A 513 -27.79 -22.51 -10.38
N GLN A 514 -29.12 -22.62 -10.36
CA GLN A 514 -30.00 -21.88 -9.46
C GLN A 514 -30.12 -22.65 -8.13
N GLY A 515 -29.73 -22.04 -7.01
CA GLY A 515 -29.95 -22.60 -5.68
C GLY A 515 -31.38 -22.35 -5.18
N ASP A 516 -31.93 -23.30 -4.44
CA ASP A 516 -33.27 -23.20 -3.83
C ASP A 516 -33.30 -22.26 -2.62
N LEU A 517 -34.46 -21.64 -2.40
CA LEU A 517 -34.74 -20.68 -1.33
C LEU A 517 -34.97 -21.41 0.02
N MET A 518 -34.40 -20.91 1.12
CA MET A 518 -34.76 -21.35 2.49
C MET A 518 -34.83 -20.16 3.46
N PRO A 519 -35.78 -20.16 4.42
CA PRO A 519 -36.02 -19.05 5.34
C PRO A 519 -34.98 -18.93 6.47
N VAL A 520 -35.01 -17.77 7.14
CA VAL A 520 -34.18 -17.39 8.30
C VAL A 520 -34.45 -18.33 9.49
N PRO A 521 -33.42 -18.85 10.19
CA PRO A 521 -33.64 -19.60 11.43
C PRO A 521 -34.17 -18.68 12.53
N LEU A 522 -35.40 -18.97 12.96
CA LEU A 522 -36.14 -18.28 14.02
C LEU A 522 -35.39 -18.21 15.39
N PRO A 523 -34.60 -19.22 15.81
CA PRO A 523 -33.96 -19.23 17.14
C PRO A 523 -32.97 -18.09 17.38
N ILE A 524 -32.23 -17.67 16.35
CA ILE A 524 -31.23 -16.58 16.47
C ILE A 524 -31.93 -15.23 16.64
N GLY A 525 -33.06 -15.04 15.95
CA GLY A 525 -33.87 -13.84 16.11
C GLY A 525 -34.40 -13.70 17.53
N ILE A 526 -34.88 -14.80 18.13
CA ILE A 526 -35.37 -14.85 19.51
C ILE A 526 -34.25 -14.50 20.50
N LEU A 527 -33.04 -15.07 20.32
CA LEU A 527 -31.88 -14.77 21.16
C LEU A 527 -31.53 -13.27 21.12
N VAL A 528 -31.45 -12.67 19.93
CA VAL A 528 -31.14 -11.24 19.79
C VAL A 528 -32.20 -10.36 20.47
N ILE A 529 -33.49 -10.71 20.33
CA ILE A 529 -34.58 -10.01 21.01
C ILE A 529 -34.44 -10.13 22.54
N ALA A 530 -34.11 -11.30 23.06
CA ALA A 530 -33.89 -11.53 24.49
C ALA A 530 -32.70 -10.71 25.04
N LEU A 531 -31.60 -10.63 24.28
CA LEU A 531 -30.43 -9.82 24.65
C LEU A 531 -30.74 -8.31 24.61
N LEU A 532 -31.52 -7.86 23.63
CA LEU A 532 -32.02 -6.48 23.56
C LEU A 532 -33.01 -6.17 24.69
N ALA A 533 -33.82 -7.13 25.12
CA ALA A 533 -34.75 -7.00 26.25
C ALA A 533 -34.03 -6.99 27.60
N ALA A 534 -32.97 -7.78 27.77
CA ALA A 534 -32.09 -7.73 28.94
C ALA A 534 -31.40 -6.35 29.11
N CYS A 535 -31.25 -5.60 28.02
CA CYS A 535 -30.80 -4.21 28.04
C CYS A 535 -31.91 -3.21 28.44
N ARG A 536 -33.19 -3.60 28.50
CA ARG A 536 -34.36 -2.70 28.68
C ARG A 536 -35.09 -2.81 30.03
N SER A 537 -34.78 -3.74 30.93
CA SER A 537 -35.40 -3.80 32.27
C SER A 537 -34.77 -2.77 33.24
N LEU A 538 -35.57 -1.72 33.57
CA LEU A 538 -35.40 -0.49 34.39
C LEU A 538 -35.13 -0.74 35.91
N PRO A 539 -35.24 0.23 36.88
CA PRO A 539 -34.84 1.65 37.09
C PRO A 539 -33.67 1.74 38.13
N PRO A 540 -33.20 2.92 38.64
CA PRO A 540 -32.01 2.93 39.52
C PRO A 540 -32.35 2.47 40.95
N ALA A 541 -31.82 1.32 41.36
CA ALA A 541 -31.71 0.95 42.76
C ALA A 541 -30.46 1.61 43.37
N ALA A 542 -30.61 2.22 44.54
CA ALA A 542 -29.52 2.82 45.30
C ALA A 542 -28.46 1.75 45.64
N PRO A 543 -27.16 2.01 45.41
CA PRO A 543 -26.13 1.07 45.85
C PRO A 543 -25.86 1.22 47.35
N GLU A 544 -25.84 0.08 48.05
CA GLU A 544 -25.23 -0.05 49.37
C GLU A 544 -23.71 0.16 49.28
N PRO A 545 -23.07 0.64 50.37
CA PRO A 545 -21.67 1.05 50.34
C PRO A 545 -20.73 -0.15 50.45
N THR A 546 -20.17 -0.59 49.32
CA THR A 546 -18.95 -1.41 49.31
C THR A 546 -17.73 -0.49 49.24
N ALA A 547 -16.88 -0.61 50.25
CA ALA A 547 -15.60 0.06 50.34
C ALA A 547 -14.63 -0.50 49.28
N ASP A 548 -14.57 0.14 48.11
CA ASP A 548 -13.46 0.05 47.17
C ASP A 548 -13.28 1.40 46.47
N ASN A 549 -12.02 1.75 46.25
CA ASN A 549 -11.50 3.09 45.97
C ASN A 549 -12.33 3.89 44.92
N PRO A 550 -12.88 5.08 45.26
CA PRO A 550 -13.81 5.84 44.41
C PRO A 550 -13.25 6.33 43.06
N CYS A 551 -11.94 6.25 42.85
CA CYS A 551 -11.30 6.52 41.55
C CYS A 551 -11.57 5.45 40.47
N HIS A 552 -12.09 4.27 40.83
CA HIS A 552 -12.34 3.17 39.89
C HIS A 552 -13.81 3.02 39.45
N ALA A 553 -14.68 3.96 39.83
CA ALA A 553 -16.10 3.91 39.49
C ALA A 553 -16.38 4.65 38.18
N GLN A 554 -16.54 3.93 37.06
CA GLN A 554 -17.14 4.50 35.85
C GLN A 554 -18.68 4.52 35.98
N PRO A 555 -19.34 5.69 35.87
CA PRO A 555 -20.80 5.75 35.84
C PRO A 555 -21.35 5.50 34.43
N SER A 556 -22.58 4.99 34.40
CA SER A 556 -23.34 4.67 33.19
C SER A 556 -23.71 5.91 32.36
N VAL A 557 -23.66 5.76 31.03
CA VAL A 557 -24.10 6.75 30.04
C VAL A 557 -25.58 6.53 29.73
N THR A 558 -26.47 7.37 30.25
CA THR A 558 -27.82 7.55 29.66
C THR A 558 -28.49 8.89 29.98
N THR A 559 -27.73 9.92 30.32
CA THR A 559 -28.30 11.23 30.62
C THR A 559 -27.60 12.32 29.82
N LYS A 560 -28.39 13.07 29.02
CA LYS A 560 -28.02 14.40 28.47
C LYS A 560 -27.93 15.47 29.58
N THR A 561 -27.78 15.06 30.83
CA THR A 561 -27.81 15.92 32.00
C THR A 561 -26.37 16.14 32.45
N LEU A 562 -26.01 17.41 32.66
CA LEU A 562 -24.72 17.78 33.24
C LEU A 562 -24.56 17.09 34.60
N THR A 563 -23.53 16.26 34.76
CA THR A 563 -23.25 15.57 36.03
C THR A 563 -21.82 15.84 36.45
N LEU A 564 -21.57 15.99 37.75
CA LEU A 564 -20.22 16.03 38.27
C LEU A 564 -19.66 14.60 38.34
N ARG A 565 -18.43 14.41 37.85
CA ARG A 565 -17.71 13.13 37.81
C ARG A 565 -16.46 13.24 38.66
N GLU A 566 -16.15 12.16 39.38
CA GLU A 566 -14.87 12.09 40.08
C GLU A 566 -13.77 11.73 39.09
N ALA A 567 -12.61 12.35 39.26
CA ALA A 567 -11.38 12.06 38.52
C ALA A 567 -10.19 12.07 39.48
N CYS A 568 -9.14 11.36 39.12
CA CYS A 568 -7.93 11.24 39.90
C CYS A 568 -6.73 11.65 39.05
N LEU A 569 -5.74 12.27 39.68
CA LEU A 569 -4.47 12.65 39.07
C LEU A 569 -3.39 12.22 40.05
N GLY A 570 -2.98 10.95 39.94
CA GLY A 570 -2.17 10.30 40.96
C GLY A 570 -2.89 10.29 42.33
N PRO A 571 -2.30 10.86 43.40
CA PRO A 571 -2.92 10.88 44.72
C PRO A 571 -4.05 11.93 44.86
N HIS A 572 -4.19 12.85 43.91
CA HIS A 572 -5.17 13.94 43.99
C HIS A 572 -6.52 13.50 43.42
N ARG A 573 -7.61 13.98 44.03
CA ARG A 573 -8.98 13.68 43.61
C ARG A 573 -9.71 14.97 43.24
N PHE A 574 -10.51 14.89 42.19
CA PHE A 574 -11.25 15.99 41.60
C PHE A 574 -12.70 15.59 41.36
N ARG A 575 -13.60 16.58 41.34
CA ARG A 575 -14.99 16.48 40.95
C ARG A 575 -15.24 17.49 39.83
N LEU A 576 -15.16 17.03 38.59
CA LEU A 576 -15.23 17.86 37.39
C LEU A 576 -16.54 17.62 36.62
N PRO A 577 -17.07 18.61 35.89
CA PRO A 577 -18.31 18.44 35.14
C PRO A 577 -18.13 17.49 33.95
N SER A 578 -19.13 16.65 33.67
CA SER A 578 -19.06 15.59 32.66
C SER A 578 -18.78 16.09 31.26
N ASN A 579 -19.20 17.32 30.93
CA ASN A 579 -18.96 17.94 29.62
C ASN A 579 -17.54 18.49 29.42
N LEU A 580 -16.71 18.46 30.45
CA LEU A 580 -15.29 18.79 30.35
C LEU A 580 -14.49 17.66 29.71
N TYR A 581 -14.93 16.41 29.84
CA TYR A 581 -14.23 15.24 29.32
C TYR A 581 -14.50 15.05 27.83
N ASP A 582 -13.50 14.54 27.11
CA ASP A 582 -13.70 14.09 25.74
C ASP A 582 -14.78 12.99 25.67
N GLY A 583 -15.71 13.11 24.73
CA GLY A 583 -16.91 12.26 24.65
C GLY A 583 -17.91 12.40 25.82
N GLN A 584 -17.64 13.27 26.80
CA GLN A 584 -18.49 13.69 27.92
C GLN A 584 -18.89 12.60 28.94
N ARG A 585 -18.00 11.64 29.20
CA ARG A 585 -18.32 10.44 30.01
C ARG A 585 -17.68 10.43 31.40
N GLY A 586 -16.60 11.17 31.61
CA GLY A 586 -15.76 11.11 32.80
C GLY A 586 -14.32 10.76 32.42
N GLN A 587 -13.46 10.56 33.42
CA GLN A 587 -12.10 10.11 33.18
C GLN A 587 -12.08 8.68 32.64
N ASP A 588 -11.17 8.42 31.70
CA ASP A 588 -10.88 7.07 31.22
C ASP A 588 -10.19 6.23 32.32
N ASN A 589 -9.91 4.96 32.05
CA ASN A 589 -9.35 4.05 33.06
C ASN A 589 -7.90 4.38 33.48
N ASP A 590 -7.28 5.40 32.87
CA ASP A 590 -5.97 5.89 33.29
C ASP A 590 -6.13 6.89 34.44
N ILE A 591 -5.93 6.41 35.66
CA ILE A 591 -6.02 7.22 36.90
C ILE A 591 -4.92 8.28 37.02
N ASP A 592 -3.86 8.17 36.21
CA ASP A 592 -2.78 9.14 36.20
C ASP A 592 -3.03 10.24 35.16
N THR A 593 -4.08 10.17 34.34
CA THR A 593 -4.29 11.12 33.23
C THR A 593 -5.74 11.60 33.11
N ILE A 594 -5.95 12.92 33.01
CA ILE A 594 -7.26 13.53 32.79
C ILE A 594 -7.28 14.21 31.41
N TYR A 595 -8.11 13.69 30.51
CA TYR A 595 -8.41 14.31 29.21
C TYR A 595 -9.57 15.29 29.31
N MET A 596 -9.36 16.53 28.87
CA MET A 596 -10.32 17.62 28.93
C MET A 596 -10.41 18.36 27.60
N SER A 597 -11.55 18.98 27.32
CA SER A 597 -11.75 19.88 26.19
C SER A 597 -12.50 21.14 26.61
N ILE A 598 -12.00 22.30 26.17
CA ILE A 598 -12.61 23.61 26.37
C ILE A 598 -12.67 24.36 25.04
N GLN A 599 -13.50 25.39 24.96
CA GLN A 599 -13.73 26.13 23.72
C GLN A 599 -13.30 27.60 23.83
N TRP A 600 -12.53 28.09 22.86
CA TRP A 600 -12.23 29.51 22.71
C TRP A 600 -13.44 30.27 22.12
N PRO A 601 -13.74 31.52 22.52
CA PRO A 601 -12.99 32.38 23.46
C PRO A 601 -13.38 32.24 24.93
N SER A 602 -14.48 31.53 25.24
CA SER A 602 -15.03 31.47 26.60
C SER A 602 -14.15 30.66 27.58
N LEU A 603 -13.30 29.79 27.05
CA LEU A 603 -12.50 28.79 27.77
C LEU A 603 -13.36 27.91 28.68
N GLN A 604 -14.64 27.73 28.31
CA GLN A 604 -15.59 26.85 28.99
C GLN A 604 -15.66 25.49 28.29
N PRO A 605 -16.09 24.43 28.99
CA PRO A 605 -16.37 23.13 28.37
C PRO A 605 -17.44 23.22 27.28
N LEU A 606 -17.43 22.27 26.34
CA LEU A 606 -18.49 22.14 25.34
C LEU A 606 -19.87 21.88 25.98
N PRO A 607 -20.98 22.28 25.36
CA PRO A 607 -22.31 21.93 25.87
C PRO A 607 -22.56 20.42 25.87
N MET A 608 -23.36 19.92 26.82
CA MET A 608 -23.70 18.49 26.88
C MET A 608 -24.36 17.99 25.58
N GLY A 609 -23.88 16.87 25.04
CA GLY A 609 -24.33 16.25 23.80
C GLY A 609 -23.73 16.82 22.52
N ILE A 610 -22.78 17.76 22.61
CA ILE A 610 -22.02 18.30 21.48
C ILE A 610 -20.58 17.79 21.56
N ASP A 611 -20.13 17.11 20.51
CA ASP A 611 -18.75 16.68 20.32
C ASP A 611 -17.96 17.70 19.49
N GLN A 612 -16.65 17.80 19.73
CA GLN A 612 -15.78 18.70 18.98
C GLN A 612 -15.72 18.40 17.48
N HIS A 613 -16.10 17.18 17.06
CA HIS A 613 -16.16 16.79 15.65
C HIS A 613 -17.53 16.98 14.99
N ASP A 614 -18.56 17.41 15.74
CA ASP A 614 -19.92 17.55 15.21
C ASP A 614 -20.05 18.68 14.19
N ASP A 615 -19.28 19.76 14.34
CA ASP A 615 -19.24 20.86 13.38
C ASP A 615 -17.84 21.50 13.21
N PRO A 616 -17.51 22.02 12.01
CA PRO A 616 -16.19 22.57 11.73
C PRO A 616 -15.79 23.77 12.59
N HIS A 617 -16.75 24.61 13.01
CA HIS A 617 -16.44 25.79 13.83
C HIS A 617 -16.12 25.39 15.27
N THR A 618 -16.85 24.43 15.83
CA THR A 618 -16.56 23.84 17.14
C THR A 618 -15.23 23.10 17.14
N PHE A 619 -14.91 22.36 16.08
CA PHE A 619 -13.59 21.74 15.90
C PHE A 619 -12.47 22.78 15.96
N LEU A 620 -12.60 23.85 15.18
CA LEU A 620 -11.59 24.91 15.06
C LEU A 620 -11.36 25.70 16.36
N SER A 621 -12.41 25.87 17.16
CA SER A 621 -12.39 26.60 18.44
C SER A 621 -12.11 25.71 19.65
N SER A 622 -12.02 24.39 19.47
CA SER A 622 -11.72 23.45 20.55
C SER A 622 -10.24 23.47 20.95
N ILE A 623 -10.01 23.37 22.25
CA ILE A 623 -8.69 23.28 22.88
C ILE A 623 -8.68 21.98 23.68
N THR A 624 -7.87 21.03 23.23
CA THR A 624 -7.74 19.72 23.89
C THR A 624 -6.61 19.75 24.90
N ILE A 625 -6.86 19.24 26.10
CA ILE A 625 -5.95 19.29 27.26
C ILE A 625 -5.77 17.87 27.81
N ASP A 626 -4.52 17.47 28.02
CA ASP A 626 -4.10 16.27 28.74
C ASP A 626 -3.36 16.72 29.99
N ALA A 627 -3.85 16.36 31.18
CA ALA A 627 -3.15 16.54 32.44
C ALA A 627 -2.72 15.17 32.98
N SER A 628 -1.41 14.93 33.04
CA SER A 628 -0.80 13.66 33.41
C SER A 628 0.04 13.77 34.70
N TYR A 629 -0.17 12.87 35.66
CA TYR A 629 0.59 12.75 36.90
C TYR A 629 1.92 12.04 36.65
N LEU A 630 3.02 12.66 37.07
CA LEU A 630 4.35 12.09 36.85
C LEU A 630 4.77 11.16 38.01
N SER A 631 4.17 9.98 38.08
CA SER A 631 4.43 8.99 39.15
C SER A 631 5.88 8.47 39.19
N ARG A 632 6.57 8.46 38.04
CA ARG A 632 7.91 7.84 37.88
C ARG A 632 9.08 8.80 37.98
N ILE A 633 8.85 10.10 38.14
CA ILE A 633 9.91 11.10 38.30
C ILE A 633 10.12 11.43 39.78
N ALA A 634 11.38 11.55 40.20
CA ALA A 634 11.70 12.07 41.53
C ALA A 634 11.30 13.55 41.65
N ASP A 635 10.90 13.99 42.85
CA ASP A 635 10.37 15.35 43.06
C ASP A 635 11.40 16.43 42.73
N GLU A 636 12.69 16.17 42.96
CA GLU A 636 13.78 17.09 42.63
C GLU A 636 13.96 17.30 41.13
N ASN A 637 13.55 16.31 40.33
CA ASN A 637 13.65 16.36 38.86
C ASN A 637 12.39 16.92 38.21
N TYR A 638 11.27 17.03 38.95
CA TYR A 638 9.99 17.50 38.43
C TYR A 638 10.06 18.93 37.85
N PRO A 639 10.64 19.94 38.54
CA PRO A 639 10.73 21.30 37.98
C PRO A 639 11.52 21.36 36.67
N ARG A 640 12.42 20.41 36.44
CA ARG A 640 13.26 20.33 35.23
C ARG A 640 12.63 19.50 34.11
N HIS A 641 11.43 18.96 34.31
CA HIS A 641 10.81 18.02 33.37
C HIS A 641 10.63 18.61 31.97
N LEU A 642 10.33 19.91 31.85
CA LEU A 642 10.12 20.56 30.56
C LEU A 642 11.40 20.73 29.72
N TRP A 643 12.59 20.52 30.28
CA TRP A 643 13.82 20.50 29.48
C TRP A 643 13.78 19.42 28.40
N LYS A 644 13.07 18.30 28.63
CA LYS A 644 12.91 17.22 27.64
C LYS A 644 12.24 17.67 26.33
N ALA A 645 11.48 18.78 26.37
CA ALA A 645 10.77 19.29 25.21
C ALA A 645 11.67 20.15 24.29
N ILE A 646 12.81 20.60 24.81
CA ILE A 646 13.71 21.56 24.16
C ILE A 646 15.18 21.13 24.19
N GLN A 647 15.45 19.90 24.63
CA GLN A 647 16.76 19.27 24.66
C GLN A 647 16.63 17.79 24.27
N PRO A 648 17.70 17.22 23.69
CA PRO A 648 17.73 15.80 23.33
C PRO A 648 17.59 14.91 24.56
N LEU A 649 17.04 13.71 24.34
CA LEU A 649 16.89 12.67 25.38
C LEU A 649 18.23 12.31 26.03
N ASN A 650 19.32 12.31 25.25
CA ASN A 650 20.68 12.13 25.76
C ASN A 650 21.60 13.30 25.33
N PRO A 651 21.75 14.34 26.16
CA PRO A 651 22.62 15.48 25.85
C PRO A 651 24.12 15.15 25.72
N SER A 652 24.55 13.98 26.20
CA SER A 652 25.94 13.52 26.05
C SER A 652 26.20 12.79 24.73
N ASP A 653 25.15 12.41 23.98
CA ASP A 653 25.28 11.82 22.67
C ASP A 653 25.64 12.90 21.63
N PRO A 654 26.82 12.85 21.00
CA PRO A 654 27.23 13.85 20.02
C PRO A 654 26.31 13.94 18.80
N GLU A 655 25.64 12.84 18.42
CA GLU A 655 24.75 12.83 17.25
C GLU A 655 23.42 13.55 17.55
N GLN A 656 22.82 13.28 18.71
CA GLN A 656 21.62 13.97 19.17
C GLN A 656 21.92 15.43 19.50
N ARG A 657 23.07 15.72 20.11
CA ARG A 657 23.46 17.10 20.42
C ARG A 657 23.71 17.95 19.17
N ALA A 658 24.02 17.32 18.04
CA ALA A 658 24.22 17.99 16.77
C ALA A 658 22.92 18.24 15.99
N ASP A 659 21.78 17.65 16.38
CA ASP A 659 20.50 17.79 15.69
C ASP A 659 19.84 19.16 16.01
N PRO A 660 19.75 20.10 15.04
CA PRO A 660 19.14 21.40 15.29
C PRO A 660 17.62 21.35 15.52
N SER A 661 16.95 20.23 15.23
CA SER A 661 15.52 20.05 15.53
C SER A 661 15.24 19.81 17.01
N GLU A 662 16.18 19.17 17.73
CA GLU A 662 16.02 18.77 19.14
C GLU A 662 16.73 19.70 20.15
N ASN A 663 17.56 20.65 19.69
CA ASN A 663 18.42 21.44 20.55
C ASN A 663 18.12 22.94 20.50
N LEU A 664 17.72 23.51 21.65
CA LEU A 664 17.35 24.93 21.78
C LEU A 664 18.47 25.90 21.36
N ASP A 665 19.72 25.61 21.70
CA ASP A 665 20.88 26.46 21.44
C ASP A 665 21.32 26.47 19.97
N LEU A 666 20.80 25.53 19.17
CA LEU A 666 21.05 25.49 17.74
C LEU A 666 20.01 26.26 16.91
N ARG A 667 18.98 26.80 17.57
CA ARG A 667 17.86 27.55 16.98
C ARG A 667 18.09 29.07 17.03
N ILE A 668 17.31 29.81 16.24
CA ILE A 668 17.42 31.26 16.13
C ILE A 668 16.56 31.93 17.21
N LYS A 669 17.21 32.47 18.24
CA LYS A 669 16.53 33.22 19.30
C LYS A 669 15.95 34.54 18.75
N GLY A 670 14.65 34.74 18.89
CA GLY A 670 13.94 35.94 18.48
C GLY A 670 13.68 36.94 19.63
N LYS A 671 12.99 38.03 19.29
CA LYS A 671 12.53 39.02 20.28
C LYS A 671 11.34 38.46 21.08
N PRO A 672 11.20 38.76 22.38
CA PRO A 672 10.06 38.32 23.17
C PRO A 672 8.72 38.65 22.53
N LEU A 673 7.79 37.69 22.56
CA LEU A 673 6.45 37.76 21.97
C LEU A 673 5.44 37.20 22.98
N TYR A 674 4.41 37.96 23.33
CA TYR A 674 3.37 37.54 24.31
C TYR A 674 3.93 37.04 25.66
N GLY A 675 5.05 37.59 26.12
CA GLY A 675 5.72 37.13 27.35
C GLY A 675 6.46 35.79 27.22
N LEU A 676 6.69 35.32 25.99
CA LEU A 676 7.49 34.14 25.65
C LEU A 676 8.75 34.56 24.87
N ILE A 677 9.81 33.76 24.95
CA ILE A 677 11.01 33.91 24.12
C ILE A 677 10.90 32.93 22.96
N PRO A 678 10.78 33.40 21.69
CA PRO A 678 10.76 32.52 20.54
C PRO A 678 12.16 32.02 20.15
N TYR A 679 12.22 30.77 19.69
CA TYR A 679 13.36 30.07 19.14
C TYR A 679 12.95 29.43 17.83
N TYR A 680 13.20 30.15 16.75
CA TYR A 680 12.80 29.75 15.41
C TYR A 680 13.70 28.64 14.85
N ALA A 681 13.11 27.72 14.09
CA ALA A 681 13.85 26.70 13.37
C ALA A 681 14.85 27.33 12.39
N ASP A 682 16.11 26.89 12.43
CA ASP A 682 17.15 27.29 11.48
C ASP A 682 17.16 26.32 10.30
N PHE A 683 16.40 26.65 9.24
CA PHE A 683 16.24 25.77 8.08
C PHE A 683 17.53 25.52 7.31
N ASP A 684 18.48 26.47 7.30
CA ASP A 684 19.77 26.27 6.63
C ASP A 684 20.64 25.28 7.43
N ARG A 685 20.60 25.38 8.75
CA ARG A 685 21.27 24.43 9.64
C ARG A 685 20.62 23.04 9.60
N LEU A 686 19.29 22.97 9.63
CA LEU A 686 18.51 21.72 9.47
C LEU A 686 18.80 21.05 8.13
N LYS A 687 18.84 21.82 7.04
CA LYS A 687 19.18 21.33 5.70
C LYS A 687 20.59 20.74 5.66
N THR A 688 21.54 21.43 6.27
CA THR A 688 22.93 20.96 6.35
C THR A 688 23.02 19.66 7.16
N TYR A 689 22.36 19.59 8.31
CA TYR A 689 22.32 18.41 9.16
C TYR A 689 21.65 17.22 8.48
N TYR A 690 20.39 17.37 8.03
CA TYR A 690 19.65 16.24 7.47
C TYR A 690 20.20 15.75 6.14
N ARG A 691 20.80 16.62 5.32
CA ARG A 691 21.49 16.15 4.10
C ARG A 691 22.69 15.26 4.41
N LYS A 692 23.39 15.53 5.51
CA LYS A 692 24.49 14.67 5.99
C LYS A 692 23.97 13.31 6.48
N VAL A 693 22.83 13.30 7.19
CA VAL A 693 22.25 12.08 7.79
C VAL A 693 21.51 11.21 6.75
N TYR A 694 20.67 11.82 5.91
CA TYR A 694 19.72 11.13 5.03
C TYR A 694 20.01 11.31 3.52
N GLY A 695 21.00 12.12 3.15
CA GLY A 695 21.35 12.39 1.75
C GLY A 695 20.69 13.65 1.15
N PRO A 696 21.08 14.04 -0.07
CA PRO A 696 20.72 15.34 -0.66
C PRO A 696 19.23 15.54 -0.93
N ASP A 697 18.48 14.46 -1.14
CA ASP A 697 17.06 14.45 -1.53
C ASP A 697 16.09 14.44 -0.32
N THR A 698 16.61 14.51 0.91
CA THR A 698 15.77 14.52 2.11
C THR A 698 14.94 15.79 2.22
N ARG A 699 13.68 15.63 2.63
CA ARG A 699 12.73 16.72 2.92
C ARG A 699 12.61 17.03 4.42
N ALA A 700 13.39 16.35 5.28
CA ALA A 700 13.32 16.51 6.74
C ALA A 700 13.67 17.94 7.26
N HIS A 701 14.24 18.79 6.41
CA HIS A 701 14.57 20.18 6.73
C HIS A 701 13.48 21.17 6.32
N GLU A 702 12.39 20.71 5.72
CA GLU A 702 11.33 21.59 5.25
C GLU A 702 10.52 22.17 6.43
N PRO A 703 9.90 23.35 6.27
CA PRO A 703 9.13 23.97 7.34
C PRO A 703 7.95 23.14 7.86
N ASP A 704 7.37 22.27 7.03
CA ASP A 704 6.20 21.47 7.37
C ASP A 704 6.46 20.33 8.36
N VAL A 705 7.72 19.97 8.58
CA VAL A 705 8.15 18.91 9.51
C VAL A 705 8.99 19.43 10.68
N ASN A 706 9.11 20.75 10.83
CA ASN A 706 9.84 21.38 11.91
C ASN A 706 8.98 22.47 12.56
N ASP A 707 9.02 22.57 13.88
CA ASP A 707 8.25 23.55 14.65
C ASP A 707 9.13 24.67 15.19
N ASP A 708 8.53 25.84 15.38
CA ASP A 708 9.11 26.95 16.15
C ASP A 708 8.75 26.79 17.63
N TRP A 709 9.70 27.11 18.51
CA TRP A 709 9.50 26.97 19.95
C TRP A 709 9.35 28.33 20.63
N PHE A 710 8.46 28.43 21.61
CA PHE A 710 8.23 29.62 22.41
C PHE A 710 8.30 29.22 23.87
N VAL A 711 9.23 29.82 24.62
CA VAL A 711 9.57 29.34 25.97
C VAL A 711 9.44 30.48 26.98
N ARG A 712 8.77 30.21 28.11
CA ARG A 712 8.85 31.04 29.32
C ARG A 712 9.84 30.40 30.29
N PHE A 713 10.76 31.20 30.82
CA PHE A 713 11.69 30.78 31.85
C PHE A 713 11.34 31.46 33.18
N ASP A 714 11.61 30.79 34.29
CA ASP A 714 11.62 31.41 35.62
C ASP A 714 12.92 32.25 35.83
N PRO A 715 13.03 33.00 36.94
CA PRO A 715 14.24 33.77 37.27
C PRO A 715 15.52 32.93 37.37
N GLU A 716 15.40 31.65 37.70
CA GLU A 716 16.48 30.68 37.81
C GLU A 716 16.91 30.08 36.46
N GLY A 717 16.19 30.41 35.38
CA GLY A 717 16.48 29.96 34.01
C GLY A 717 15.93 28.57 33.67
N VAL A 718 14.98 28.04 34.44
CA VAL A 718 14.26 26.79 34.19
C VAL A 718 13.00 27.08 33.37
N PRO A 719 12.71 26.30 32.30
CA PRO A 719 11.51 26.48 31.51
C PRO A 719 10.27 26.15 32.34
N THR A 720 9.31 27.07 32.38
CA THR A 720 8.01 26.92 33.04
C THR A 720 6.88 26.64 32.05
N THR A 721 7.04 27.11 30.81
CA THR A 721 6.13 26.87 29.69
C THR A 721 6.95 26.66 28.42
N VAL A 722 6.60 25.65 27.63
CA VAL A 722 7.16 25.39 26.29
C VAL A 722 6.00 25.25 25.31
N ILE A 723 6.02 26.01 24.22
CA ILE A 723 5.02 25.92 23.15
C ILE A 723 5.74 25.66 21.83
N ALA A 724 5.45 24.53 21.19
CA ALA A 724 5.92 24.22 19.84
C ALA A 724 4.78 24.45 18.85
N CYS A 725 4.97 25.30 17.85
CA CYS A 725 3.97 25.58 16.83
C CYS A 725 4.54 25.35 15.44
N GLY A 726 3.66 25.08 14.46
CA GLY A 726 4.07 25.03 13.06
C GLY A 726 4.91 26.26 12.68
N SER A 727 5.95 26.06 11.87
CA SER A 727 6.96 27.10 11.63
C SER A 727 6.40 28.38 10.96
N ARG A 728 7.00 29.53 11.29
CA ARG A 728 6.64 30.88 10.80
C ARG A 728 6.47 31.03 9.29
N PRO A 729 7.27 30.36 8.41
CA PRO A 729 7.06 30.46 6.96
C PRO A 729 5.71 29.91 6.48
N LEU A 730 5.04 29.11 7.31
CA LEU A 730 3.78 28.47 6.99
C LEU A 730 2.63 29.37 7.43
N PRO A 731 1.53 29.44 6.65
CA PRO A 731 0.35 30.20 7.03
C PRO A 731 -0.37 29.58 8.24
N ASP A 732 -1.19 30.39 8.92
CA ASP A 732 -2.03 29.90 10.02
C ASP A 732 -3.15 28.98 9.53
N GLY A 733 -3.70 29.24 8.33
CA GLY A 733 -4.84 28.51 7.77
C GLY A 733 -6.18 28.79 8.47
N ALA A 734 -6.17 29.72 9.42
CA ALA A 734 -7.34 30.29 10.08
C ALA A 734 -6.99 31.68 10.59
N TYR A 735 -7.99 32.55 10.72
CA TYR A 735 -7.81 33.88 11.29
C TYR A 735 -8.92 34.22 12.28
N LEU A 736 -8.65 35.19 13.15
CA LEU A 736 -9.64 35.70 14.10
C LEU A 736 -10.42 36.84 13.45
N GLU A 737 -11.74 36.70 13.42
CA GLU A 737 -12.66 37.77 13.07
C GLU A 737 -13.54 38.06 14.29
N ARG A 738 -13.17 39.10 15.05
CA ARG A 738 -13.75 39.41 16.36
C ARG A 738 -13.59 38.21 17.32
N ASP A 739 -14.69 37.59 17.73
CA ASP A 739 -14.76 36.47 18.67
C ASP A 739 -15.02 35.12 17.98
N HIS A 740 -14.77 35.05 16.68
CA HIS A 740 -14.96 33.84 15.88
C HIS A 740 -13.67 33.44 15.16
N LEU A 741 -13.40 32.14 15.14
CA LEU A 741 -12.31 31.57 14.35
C LEU A 741 -12.85 31.24 12.97
N VAL A 742 -12.28 31.86 11.94
CA VAL A 742 -12.68 31.64 10.55
C VAL A 742 -11.63 30.76 9.88
N ASP A 743 -12.11 29.71 9.23
CA ASP A 743 -11.29 28.78 8.46
C ASP A 743 -10.85 29.43 7.14
N ASP A 744 -9.56 29.36 6.81
CA ASP A 744 -9.00 29.82 5.52
C ASP A 744 -8.23 28.69 4.82
N ILE A 745 -8.63 27.44 5.08
CA ILE A 745 -7.97 26.26 4.50
C ILE A 745 -8.05 26.20 2.97
N GLU A 746 -9.09 26.81 2.36
CA GLU A 746 -9.24 26.84 0.90
C GLU A 746 -8.14 27.65 0.21
N ARG A 747 -7.60 28.65 0.90
CA ARG A 747 -6.52 29.50 0.39
C ARG A 747 -5.14 28.89 0.63
N ASP A 748 -4.95 28.28 1.81
CA ASP A 748 -3.63 27.92 2.32
C ASP A 748 -3.36 26.40 2.39
N GLY A 749 -4.39 25.55 2.22
CA GLY A 749 -4.28 24.09 2.12
C GLY A 749 -3.91 23.34 3.41
N ARG A 750 -3.69 24.04 4.54
CA ARG A 750 -3.28 23.48 5.84
C ARG A 750 -3.58 24.44 6.99
N ARG A 751 -3.69 23.92 8.21
CA ARG A 751 -3.82 24.70 9.46
C ARG A 751 -2.58 24.50 10.33
N SER A 752 -2.04 25.59 10.88
CA SER A 752 -0.91 25.52 11.80
C SER A 752 -1.42 25.38 13.23
N THR A 753 -0.96 24.35 13.94
CA THR A 753 -1.31 24.06 15.34
C THR A 753 -0.13 24.33 16.26
N CYS A 754 -0.42 24.43 17.55
CA CYS A 754 0.55 24.50 18.64
C CYS A 754 0.34 23.33 19.60
N TYR A 755 1.45 22.81 20.11
CA TYR A 755 1.55 21.89 21.23
C TYR A 755 2.19 22.63 22.40
N HIS A 756 1.44 22.83 23.47
CA HIS A 756 1.79 23.68 24.63
C HIS A 756 1.91 22.82 25.87
N GLU A 757 3.10 22.81 26.47
CA GLU A 757 3.41 22.07 27.68
C GLU A 757 3.73 23.01 28.86
N PHE A 758 3.17 22.71 30.02
CA PHE A 758 3.50 23.38 31.27
C PHE A 758 3.32 22.44 32.48
N LEU A 759 3.79 22.87 33.65
CA LEU A 759 3.72 22.09 34.89
C LEU A 759 2.74 22.72 35.90
N ILE A 760 2.06 21.87 36.68
CA ILE A 760 1.24 22.25 37.84
C ILE A 760 1.86 21.61 39.09
N PRO A 761 2.81 22.29 39.75
CA PRO A 761 3.56 21.73 40.89
C PRO A 761 2.68 21.23 42.03
N GLU A 762 1.54 21.88 42.26
CA GLU A 762 0.57 21.52 43.30
C GLU A 762 0.07 20.07 43.18
N TYR A 763 0.07 19.53 41.95
CA TYR A 763 -0.42 18.18 41.64
C TYR A 763 0.66 17.28 41.06
N LYS A 764 1.92 17.74 40.99
CA LYS A 764 3.02 17.06 40.27
C LYS A 764 2.59 16.63 38.85
N ALA A 765 1.86 17.51 38.17
CA ALA A 765 1.23 17.22 36.89
C ALA A 765 1.94 17.92 35.72
N HIS A 766 2.17 17.16 34.65
CA HIS A 766 2.53 17.69 33.34
C HIS A 766 1.25 17.89 32.53
N VAL A 767 1.07 19.08 32.00
CA VAL A 767 -0.08 19.42 31.18
C VAL A 767 0.38 19.65 29.75
N SER A 768 -0.32 19.02 28.82
CA SER A 768 -0.17 19.19 27.38
C SER A 768 -1.47 19.73 26.80
N VAL A 769 -1.37 20.74 25.93
CA VAL A 769 -2.51 21.42 25.31
C VAL A 769 -2.28 21.53 23.81
N SER A 770 -3.31 21.23 23.01
CA SER A 770 -3.29 21.42 21.55
C SER A 770 -4.36 22.42 21.12
N TYR A 771 -3.96 23.39 20.29
CA TYR A 771 -4.84 24.43 19.74
C TYR A 771 -4.28 25.04 18.45
N MET A 772 -5.10 25.80 17.71
CA MET A 772 -4.66 26.51 16.49
C MET A 772 -3.64 27.62 16.80
N ARG A 773 -2.59 27.79 16.00
CA ARG A 773 -1.50 28.76 16.26
C ARG A 773 -1.98 30.20 16.43
N VAL A 774 -3.09 30.56 15.77
CA VAL A 774 -3.74 31.86 15.93
C VAL A 774 -4.22 32.15 17.36
N LEU A 775 -4.45 31.12 18.18
CA LEU A 775 -4.85 31.23 19.59
C LEU A 775 -3.67 31.36 20.56
N MET A 776 -2.43 31.20 20.09
CA MET A 776 -1.22 31.34 20.91
C MET A 776 -1.13 32.67 21.71
N PRO A 777 -1.61 33.84 21.24
CA PRO A 777 -1.61 35.05 22.06
C PRO A 777 -2.38 34.91 23.40
N HIS A 778 -3.30 33.96 23.50
CA HIS A 778 -4.13 33.69 24.69
C HIS A 778 -3.57 32.58 25.59
N TRP A 779 -2.36 32.09 25.34
CA TRP A 779 -1.77 30.94 26.05
C TRP A 779 -1.81 31.06 27.58
N GLU A 780 -1.59 32.27 28.13
CA GLU A 780 -1.60 32.49 29.59
C GLU A 780 -3.00 32.38 30.18
N GLN A 781 -4.03 32.77 29.42
CA GLN A 781 -5.43 32.60 29.80
C GLN A 781 -5.80 31.11 29.77
N ILE A 782 -5.28 30.36 28.80
CA ILE A 782 -5.47 28.91 28.70
C ILE A 782 -4.85 28.22 29.92
N GLU A 783 -3.59 28.50 30.27
CA GLU A 783 -2.96 27.93 31.48
C GLU A 783 -3.75 28.28 32.75
N ALA A 784 -4.15 29.55 32.90
CA ALA A 784 -4.91 30.00 34.05
C ALA A 784 -6.27 29.28 34.15
N SER A 785 -6.95 29.06 33.02
CA SER A 785 -8.21 28.33 32.97
C SER A 785 -8.04 26.88 33.40
N VAL A 786 -7.03 26.17 32.87
CA VAL A 786 -6.74 24.78 33.25
C VAL A 786 -6.41 24.66 34.74
N ARG A 787 -5.55 25.55 35.27
CA ARG A 787 -5.23 25.58 36.70
C ARG A 787 -6.47 25.84 37.55
N ALA A 788 -7.32 26.76 37.14
CA ALA A 788 -8.57 27.06 37.83
C ALA A 788 -9.56 25.89 37.78
N LEU A 789 -9.70 25.20 36.65
CA LEU A 789 -10.56 24.03 36.49
C LEU A 789 -10.20 22.91 37.47
N LEU A 790 -8.91 22.53 37.53
CA LEU A 790 -8.44 21.51 38.46
C LEU A 790 -8.58 21.97 39.91
N LYS A 791 -8.15 23.20 40.23
CA LYS A 791 -8.23 23.73 41.60
C LYS A 791 -9.67 23.84 42.13
N ASN A 792 -10.62 24.23 41.28
CA ASN A 792 -12.03 24.34 41.67
C ASN A 792 -12.70 22.96 41.79
N GLY A 793 -12.22 21.97 41.03
CA GLY A 793 -12.68 20.60 41.11
C GLY A 793 -12.08 19.81 42.26
N GLU A 794 -10.98 20.25 42.87
CA GLU A 794 -10.24 19.48 43.88
C GLU A 794 -11.11 19.12 45.09
N ILE A 795 -11.07 17.83 45.47
CA ILE A 795 -11.71 17.28 46.66
C ILE A 795 -10.64 17.17 47.74
N LYS A 796 -10.79 17.94 48.83
CA LYS A 796 -9.88 17.93 49.98
C LYS A 796 -10.24 16.89 51.02
#